data_AF-A0A0D2M1A4-F1
#
_entry.id   AF-A0A0D2M1A4-F1
#
_cell.length_a   1.000
_cell.length_b   1.000
_cell.length_c   1.000
_cell.angle_alpha   90.00
_cell.angle_beta   90.00
_cell.angle_gamma   90.00
#
_symmetry.space_group_name_H-M   'P 1'
#
loop_
_entity.id
_entity.type
_entity.pdbx_description
1 polymer ?
#
loop_
_entity_poly.entity_id
_entity_poly.type
_entity_poly.pdbx_seq_one_letter_code
_entity_poly.pdbx_strand_id
1 'polypeptide(L)'
;MSAVTPFAFDFLDCPLLQSLVIESLEKIATEKRYLSRSANRTWRKQIKEDTCQHPDWKDMIKAVVVWAEKCTLKSIQNSGISNEDVFDTYLDVQLYKRFNQHEAAKHALAMLQVRVEKLRLHECKHQYHQHSLIEDSAMDSLTMDMLAMDLSEEPEPQTAAQSQSPLRKRHKVAHADETYSIVQGSSLKTLADFDMVPVYARNHSEWNQLLAESPNIWLAKCSDWFNDLSTAFKERNNTDLSIDQSTELYNSVVDCLREIRQVRPGIYNKESWRKAVKDSHLPEIVELWSNPNGLFMWNADFAIRLMRSHRIHESLLLVLFDWIPKAISEDWHKEAEIPIFINNNQNPPQDWGKYLCKILKDSPNIIPRLSYPSSIFFLLNLSNFREAGLQWLGHSLMAQKKNASFLNNETSTNLAYRQLMSHLQKLDLSAVKDPALKIIFQRSLDFTGLKKKVSNNLFKNRIYGQKTPCSQCKDLPEQSRCIQKIYIERKVVASEHIGCGVSLAPPDLVDALPMRNKKDSAKSFEKRPILHPNQLGLKAICSDEQIIERCRSLIYQIYDQSQPETILDFWIYEAFPKEILDKLISNHHQLQHVSKINRGKQFQNYSQGQMFGRGARSAMGGMPGDSYVFYKGMDADQEEGINALFNDAEDSMVLSEVARILDFPLFSALKEATEAGDKLGISGATLYRCKNYTSPLHCDNDVAPGLCAQYELQARKEHHEYAFIYADYGIYFVSQSNSLWSVI
;
A
#
# COMPACT_ATOMS: atom_id res chain seq x y z
N MET A 1 -1.13 -3.67 12.57
CA MET A 1 -0.41 -4.88 13.02
C MET A 1 0.29 -4.51 14.30
N SER A 2 -0.38 -4.73 15.42
CA SER A 2 0.24 -4.57 16.72
C SER A 2 1.33 -5.64 16.84
N ALA A 3 2.58 -5.22 17.03
CA ALA A 3 3.75 -6.05 17.22
C ALA A 3 3.74 -6.75 18.60
N VAL A 4 2.73 -7.58 18.85
CA VAL A 4 2.68 -8.41 20.06
C VAL A 4 2.98 -9.84 19.62
N THR A 5 4.22 -10.25 19.81
CA THR A 5 4.64 -11.64 19.67
C THR A 5 3.86 -12.48 20.67
N PRO A 6 3.13 -13.52 20.23
CA PRO A 6 2.32 -14.33 21.14
C PRO A 6 3.19 -15.06 22.17
N PHE A 7 2.65 -15.21 23.38
CA PHE A 7 3.28 -15.90 24.49
C PHE A 7 2.81 -17.35 24.52
N ALA A 8 3.72 -18.31 24.47
CA ALA A 8 3.39 -19.74 24.50
C ALA A 8 3.18 -20.26 25.94
N PHE A 9 2.14 -19.75 26.62
CA PHE A 9 1.80 -20.16 27.99
C PHE A 9 1.55 -21.66 28.09
N ASP A 10 1.82 -22.23 29.27
CA ASP A 10 1.42 -23.59 29.59
C ASP A 10 -0.11 -23.71 29.66
N PHE A 11 -0.62 -24.83 29.16
CA PHE A 11 -2.05 -25.13 29.20
C PHE A 11 -2.36 -25.78 30.55
N LEU A 12 -2.83 -24.97 31.51
CA LEU A 12 -3.17 -25.44 32.87
C LEU A 12 -4.69 -25.47 33.13
N ASP A 13 -5.48 -24.93 32.19
CA ASP A 13 -6.91 -24.66 32.38
C ASP A 13 -7.80 -25.93 32.27
N CYS A 14 -7.27 -27.04 31.74
CA CYS A 14 -7.99 -28.32 31.68
C CYS A 14 -7.03 -29.52 31.81
N PRO A 15 -6.81 -30.03 33.04
CA PRO A 15 -5.89 -31.15 33.29
C PRO A 15 -6.25 -32.41 32.50
N LEU A 16 -7.53 -32.65 32.27
CA LEU A 16 -8.00 -33.84 31.57
C LEU A 16 -7.59 -33.86 30.08
N LEU A 17 -7.80 -32.76 29.36
CA LEU A 17 -7.33 -32.61 27.99
C LEU A 17 -5.80 -32.60 27.92
N GLN A 18 -5.15 -31.97 28.90
CA GLN A 18 -3.70 -31.96 29.01
C GLN A 18 -3.13 -33.38 29.14
N SER A 19 -3.70 -34.22 30.03
CA SER A 19 -3.29 -35.62 30.18
C SER A 19 -3.52 -36.41 28.89
N LEU A 20 -4.68 -36.26 28.24
CA LEU A 20 -4.98 -36.92 26.96
C LEU A 20 -3.94 -36.61 25.89
N VAL A 21 -3.56 -35.33 25.75
CA VAL A 21 -2.58 -34.89 24.76
C VAL A 21 -1.16 -35.33 25.12
N ILE A 22 -0.76 -35.19 26.39
CA ILE A 22 0.57 -35.60 26.85
C ILE A 22 0.76 -37.11 26.71
N GLU A 23 -0.17 -37.94 27.17
CA GLU A 23 -0.09 -39.40 27.05
C GLU A 23 -0.02 -39.83 25.58
N SER A 24 -0.75 -39.15 24.70
CA SER A 24 -0.72 -39.42 23.27
C SER A 24 0.63 -39.04 22.63
N LEU A 25 1.19 -37.89 23.01
CA LEU A 25 2.51 -37.45 22.56
C LEU A 25 3.64 -38.34 23.12
N GLU A 26 3.49 -38.89 24.32
CA GLU A 26 4.40 -39.88 24.91
C GLU A 26 4.37 -41.21 24.17
N LYS A 27 3.17 -41.67 23.75
CA LYS A 27 3.03 -42.85 22.88
C LYS A 27 3.76 -42.62 21.54
N ILE A 28 3.61 -41.45 20.94
CA ILE A 28 4.32 -41.15 19.68
C ILE A 28 5.85 -41.10 19.88
N ALA A 29 6.31 -40.50 20.98
CA ALA A 29 7.73 -40.41 21.30
C ALA A 29 8.36 -41.78 21.58
N THR A 30 7.64 -42.67 22.28
CA THR A 30 8.11 -44.03 22.63
C THR A 30 8.10 -44.98 21.42
N GLU A 31 7.17 -44.81 20.49
CA GLU A 31 7.09 -45.62 19.26
C GLU A 31 8.16 -45.30 18.21
N LYS A 32 9.03 -44.30 18.43
CA LYS A 32 10.06 -43.81 17.48
C LYS A 32 9.51 -43.58 16.06
N ARG A 33 8.21 -43.30 15.92
CA ARG A 33 7.62 -42.96 14.63
C ARG A 33 8.14 -41.59 14.25
N TYR A 34 8.87 -41.51 13.13
CA TYR A 34 9.07 -40.23 12.48
C TYR A 34 7.70 -39.60 12.26
N LEU A 35 7.51 -38.36 12.74
CA LEU A 35 6.30 -37.57 12.53
C LEU A 35 6.21 -37.19 11.05
N SER A 36 5.86 -38.16 10.22
CA SER A 36 5.46 -37.89 8.85
C SER A 36 4.21 -37.01 8.88
N ARG A 37 4.01 -36.24 7.80
CA ARG A 37 2.79 -35.43 7.66
C ARG A 37 1.52 -36.27 7.78
N SER A 38 1.55 -37.55 7.41
CA SER A 38 0.43 -38.48 7.58
C SER A 38 0.23 -38.89 9.04
N ALA A 39 1.31 -39.17 9.79
CA ALA A 39 1.21 -39.49 11.21
C ALA A 39 0.64 -38.33 12.03
N ASN A 40 1.03 -37.09 11.74
CA ASN A 40 0.49 -35.90 12.41
C ASN A 40 -1.01 -35.74 12.15
N ARG A 41 -1.46 -35.96 10.92
CA ARG A 41 -2.88 -35.88 10.55
C ARG A 41 -3.69 -36.95 11.28
N THR A 42 -3.20 -38.19 11.34
CA THR A 42 -3.87 -39.27 12.06
C THR A 42 -3.93 -38.98 13.56
N TRP A 43 -2.84 -38.50 14.15
CA TRP A 43 -2.80 -38.12 15.56
C TRP A 43 -3.80 -37.01 15.90
N ARG A 44 -3.81 -35.91 15.13
CA ARG A 44 -4.76 -34.81 15.34
C ARG A 44 -6.21 -35.29 15.24
N LYS A 45 -6.49 -36.14 14.25
CA LYS A 45 -7.82 -36.74 14.06
C LYS A 45 -8.22 -37.57 15.27
N GLN A 46 -7.33 -38.43 15.77
CA GLN A 46 -7.60 -39.26 16.94
C GLN A 46 -7.87 -38.40 18.18
N ILE A 47 -7.03 -37.40 18.46
CA ILE A 47 -7.22 -36.54 19.63
C ILE A 47 -8.52 -35.74 19.55
N LYS A 48 -8.89 -35.24 18.36
CA LYS A 48 -10.19 -34.61 18.14
C LYS A 48 -11.34 -35.59 18.41
N GLU A 49 -11.27 -36.82 17.90
CA GLU A 49 -12.28 -37.85 18.11
C GLU A 49 -12.42 -38.22 19.60
N ASP A 50 -11.31 -38.45 20.29
CA ASP A 50 -11.27 -38.76 21.73
C ASP A 50 -11.83 -37.60 22.56
N THR A 51 -11.47 -36.37 22.21
CA THR A 51 -11.98 -35.16 22.86
C THR A 51 -13.49 -35.04 22.66
N CYS A 52 -14.01 -35.24 21.43
CA CYS A 52 -15.43 -35.15 21.12
C CYS A 52 -16.29 -36.25 21.77
N GLN A 53 -15.70 -37.41 22.10
CA GLN A 53 -16.39 -38.48 22.81
C GLN A 53 -16.46 -38.27 24.32
N HIS A 54 -15.68 -37.33 24.87
CA HIS A 54 -15.69 -37.05 26.30
C HIS A 54 -16.94 -36.26 26.73
N PRO A 55 -17.61 -36.58 27.86
CA PRO A 55 -18.77 -35.82 28.36
C PRO A 55 -18.51 -34.31 28.49
N ASP A 56 -17.30 -33.95 28.90
CA ASP A 56 -16.89 -32.55 29.15
C ASP A 56 -16.24 -31.86 27.93
N TRP A 57 -16.43 -32.37 26.71
CA TRP A 57 -15.76 -31.85 25.51
C TRP A 57 -15.99 -30.34 25.30
N LYS A 58 -17.17 -29.82 25.65
CA LYS A 58 -17.47 -28.39 25.54
C LYS A 58 -16.61 -27.55 26.47
N ASP A 59 -16.37 -28.05 27.69
CA ASP A 59 -15.52 -27.37 28.67
C ASP A 59 -14.05 -27.46 28.28
N MET A 60 -13.62 -28.57 27.67
CA MET A 60 -12.28 -28.71 27.09
C MET A 60 -12.03 -27.71 25.96
N ILE A 61 -12.97 -27.58 25.01
CA ILE A 61 -12.86 -26.60 23.92
C ILE A 61 -12.89 -25.18 24.46
N LYS A 62 -13.74 -24.88 25.44
CA LYS A 62 -13.78 -23.57 26.10
C LYS A 62 -12.46 -23.24 26.78
N ALA A 63 -11.83 -24.21 27.46
CA ALA A 63 -10.52 -24.04 28.07
C ALA A 63 -9.43 -23.77 27.01
N VAL A 64 -9.46 -24.47 25.87
CA VAL A 64 -8.54 -24.23 24.74
C VAL A 64 -8.72 -22.83 24.17
N VAL A 65 -9.95 -22.36 24.01
CA VAL A 65 -10.24 -21.00 23.55
C VAL A 65 -9.67 -19.98 24.55
N VAL A 66 -9.96 -20.11 25.85
CA VAL A 66 -9.44 -19.21 26.89
C VAL A 66 -7.90 -19.21 26.92
N TRP A 67 -7.26 -20.36 26.79
CA TRP A 67 -5.81 -20.46 26.70
C TRP A 67 -5.25 -19.76 25.46
N ALA A 68 -5.89 -19.95 24.30
CA ALA A 68 -5.46 -19.31 23.07
C ALA A 68 -5.66 -17.78 23.13
N GLU A 69 -6.70 -17.29 23.81
CA GLU A 69 -6.91 -15.86 24.08
C GLU A 69 -5.78 -15.30 24.96
N LYS A 70 -5.37 -16.02 26.01
CA LYS A 70 -4.20 -15.65 26.84
C LYS A 70 -2.92 -15.61 26.02
N CYS A 71 -2.67 -16.62 25.18
CA CYS A 71 -1.45 -16.73 24.38
C CYS A 71 -1.33 -15.65 23.30
N THR A 72 -2.44 -15.32 22.65
CA THR A 72 -2.49 -14.36 21.53
C THR A 72 -2.79 -12.93 21.98
N LEU A 73 -3.28 -12.74 23.21
CA LEU A 73 -3.80 -11.47 23.71
C LEU A 73 -4.94 -10.92 22.83
N LYS A 74 -5.71 -11.81 22.19
CA LYS A 74 -6.87 -11.49 21.35
C LYS A 74 -8.09 -12.23 21.86
N SER A 75 -9.27 -11.62 21.70
CA SER A 75 -10.54 -12.31 21.95
C SER A 75 -10.89 -13.19 20.75
N ILE A 76 -11.02 -14.49 21.00
CA ILE A 76 -11.25 -15.56 20.03
C ILE A 76 -12.73 -15.93 19.99
N GLN A 77 -13.44 -15.87 21.13
CA GLN A 77 -14.84 -16.26 21.24
C GLN A 77 -15.77 -15.52 20.25
N ASN A 78 -15.44 -14.28 19.90
CA ASN A 78 -16.22 -13.46 18.97
C ASN A 78 -15.52 -13.26 17.62
N SER A 79 -14.44 -14.00 17.33
CA SER A 79 -13.60 -13.75 16.15
C SER A 79 -14.11 -14.38 14.86
N GLY A 80 -15.14 -15.23 14.91
CA GLY A 80 -15.59 -16.03 13.76
C GLY A 80 -14.65 -17.20 13.40
N ILE A 81 -13.55 -17.40 14.12
CA ILE A 81 -12.69 -18.57 13.94
C ILE A 81 -13.39 -19.81 14.48
N SER A 82 -13.26 -20.94 13.76
CA SER A 82 -13.91 -22.18 14.20
C SER A 82 -13.21 -22.74 15.44
N ASN A 83 -13.97 -23.34 16.36
CA ASN A 83 -13.39 -24.06 17.50
C ASN A 83 -12.40 -25.15 17.05
N GLU A 84 -12.62 -25.70 15.86
CA GLU A 84 -11.72 -26.69 15.26
C GLU A 84 -10.34 -26.09 14.92
N ASP A 85 -10.29 -24.88 14.37
CA ASP A 85 -9.03 -24.18 14.04
C ASP A 85 -8.23 -23.81 15.30
N VAL A 86 -8.92 -23.38 16.36
CA VAL A 86 -8.28 -23.09 17.66
C VAL A 86 -7.71 -24.38 18.24
N PHE A 87 -8.47 -25.47 18.15
CA PHE A 87 -8.05 -26.78 18.63
C PHE A 87 -6.87 -27.34 17.84
N ASP A 88 -6.87 -27.21 16.50
CA ASP A 88 -5.72 -27.59 15.67
C ASP A 88 -4.46 -26.80 16.01
N THR A 89 -4.61 -25.50 16.27
CA THR A 89 -3.49 -24.67 16.70
C THR A 89 -2.96 -25.11 18.06
N TYR A 90 -3.86 -25.42 19.00
CA TYR A 90 -3.47 -25.97 20.30
C TYR A 90 -2.67 -27.26 20.16
N LEU A 91 -3.13 -28.21 19.33
CA LEU A 91 -2.41 -29.46 19.06
C LEU A 91 -1.04 -29.21 18.45
N ASP A 92 -0.91 -28.25 17.53
CA ASP A 92 0.37 -27.87 16.94
C ASP A 92 1.33 -27.28 17.97
N VAL A 93 0.84 -26.42 18.84
CA VAL A 93 1.66 -25.87 19.92
C VAL A 93 2.13 -26.96 20.88
N GLN A 94 1.27 -27.89 21.27
CA GLN A 94 1.68 -29.00 22.17
C GLN A 94 2.68 -29.92 21.49
N LEU A 95 2.48 -30.23 20.21
CA LEU A 95 3.42 -31.01 19.41
C LEU A 95 4.78 -30.31 19.35
N TYR A 96 4.81 -29.03 18.98
CA TYR A 96 6.07 -28.27 18.88
C TYR A 96 6.78 -28.13 20.22
N LYS A 97 6.04 -27.89 21.31
CA LYS A 97 6.62 -27.84 22.66
C LYS A 97 7.25 -29.18 23.06
N ARG A 98 6.61 -30.31 22.71
CA ARG A 98 7.14 -31.65 23.02
C ARG A 98 8.50 -31.94 22.37
N PHE A 99 8.73 -31.38 21.19
CA PHE A 99 9.98 -31.52 20.43
C PHE A 99 10.95 -30.34 20.61
N ASN A 100 10.77 -29.53 21.65
CA ASN A 100 11.59 -28.34 21.94
C ASN A 100 11.65 -27.32 20.77
N GLN A 101 10.62 -27.30 19.92
CA GLN A 101 10.49 -26.36 18.79
C GLN A 101 9.72 -25.10 19.22
N HIS A 102 10.27 -24.38 20.21
CA HIS A 102 9.61 -23.22 20.80
C HIS A 102 9.24 -22.13 19.78
N GLU A 103 10.09 -21.90 18.77
CA GLU A 103 9.81 -20.94 17.70
C GLU A 103 8.68 -21.40 16.76
N ALA A 104 8.58 -22.71 16.48
CA ALA A 104 7.46 -23.25 15.71
C ALA A 104 6.13 -23.16 16.48
N ALA A 105 6.17 -23.35 17.80
CA ALA A 105 5.02 -23.14 18.68
C ALA A 105 4.55 -21.68 18.67
N LYS A 106 5.49 -20.72 18.81
CA LYS A 106 5.19 -19.28 18.68
C LYS A 106 4.65 -18.95 17.30
N HIS A 107 5.22 -19.52 16.24
CA HIS A 107 4.74 -19.31 14.87
C HIS A 107 3.31 -19.84 14.67
N ALA A 108 2.97 -21.01 15.22
CA ALA A 108 1.60 -21.53 15.18
C ALA A 108 0.61 -20.58 15.87
N LEU A 109 0.97 -20.04 17.04
CA LEU A 109 0.18 -19.02 17.73
C LEU A 109 0.08 -17.72 16.95
N ALA A 110 1.18 -17.28 16.31
CA ALA A 110 1.19 -16.09 15.46
C ALA A 110 0.26 -16.27 14.26
N MET A 111 0.23 -17.45 13.65
CA MET A 111 -0.70 -17.77 12.56
C MET A 111 -2.16 -17.81 13.00
N LEU A 112 -2.45 -18.23 14.24
CA LEU A 112 -3.79 -18.13 14.81
C LEU A 112 -4.16 -16.67 15.09
N GLN A 113 -3.26 -15.90 15.70
CA GLN A 113 -3.44 -14.47 15.95
C GLN A 113 -3.71 -13.70 14.65
N VAL A 114 -2.93 -13.94 13.60
CA VAL A 114 -3.14 -13.35 12.26
C VAL A 114 -4.52 -13.73 11.71
N ARG A 115 -4.96 -14.99 11.87
CA ARG A 115 -6.29 -15.41 11.41
C ARG A 115 -7.42 -14.75 12.20
N VAL A 116 -7.29 -14.64 13.52
CA VAL A 116 -8.24 -13.92 14.38
C VAL A 116 -8.30 -12.45 13.97
N GLU A 117 -7.15 -11.81 13.76
CA GLU A 117 -7.07 -10.43 13.30
C GLU A 117 -7.69 -10.26 11.91
N LYS A 118 -7.44 -11.20 10.98
CA LYS A 118 -8.04 -11.19 9.65
C LYS A 118 -9.56 -11.34 9.68
N LEU A 119 -10.09 -12.23 10.51
CA LEU A 119 -11.53 -12.42 10.62
C LEU A 119 -12.19 -11.24 11.33
N ARG A 120 -11.49 -10.61 12.28
CA ARG A 120 -11.94 -9.38 12.95
C ARG A 120 -11.55 -8.10 12.21
N LEU A 121 -11.02 -8.17 10.98
CA LEU A 121 -10.68 -6.99 10.16
C LEU A 121 -11.88 -6.06 9.99
N HIS A 122 -13.10 -6.61 9.95
CA HIS A 122 -14.34 -5.84 9.86
C HIS A 122 -14.70 -5.12 11.17
N GLU A 123 -14.24 -5.61 12.33
CA GLU A 123 -14.40 -4.98 13.64
C GLU A 123 -13.26 -4.00 13.96
N CYS A 124 -12.09 -4.20 13.34
CA CYS A 124 -11.01 -3.23 13.31
C CYS A 124 -11.40 -2.07 12.39
N LYS A 125 -12.21 -1.14 12.91
CA LYS A 125 -12.44 0.16 12.29
C LYS A 125 -11.07 0.78 11.96
N HIS A 126 -10.79 0.85 10.66
CA HIS A 126 -9.74 1.63 9.98
C HIS A 126 -8.26 1.29 10.30
N GLN A 127 -7.59 0.73 9.28
CA GLN A 127 -6.24 1.08 8.80
C GLN A 127 -5.19 1.68 9.78
N TYR A 128 -4.86 1.02 10.88
CA TYR A 128 -3.78 1.44 11.80
C TYR A 128 -2.34 1.54 11.23
N HIS A 129 -2.12 1.42 9.93
CA HIS A 129 -0.77 1.42 9.33
C HIS A 129 -0.42 2.64 8.47
N GLN A 130 -1.33 3.60 8.33
CA GLN A 130 -1.06 4.84 7.60
C GLN A 130 -0.98 6.07 8.51
N HIS A 131 -1.26 5.93 9.80
CA HIS A 131 -1.55 7.08 10.66
C HIS A 131 -0.38 7.57 11.52
N SER A 132 0.77 6.88 11.52
CA SER A 132 1.99 7.35 12.20
C SER A 132 2.89 8.24 11.33
N LEU A 133 2.39 8.66 10.18
CA LEU A 133 3.28 8.83 9.05
C LEU A 133 2.79 9.94 8.09
N ILE A 134 2.51 11.13 8.64
CA ILE A 134 2.19 12.36 7.88
C ILE A 134 2.95 13.58 8.46
N GLU A 135 4.21 13.85 8.05
CA GLU A 135 4.93 15.11 8.34
C GLU A 135 4.89 16.11 7.17
N ASP A 136 4.65 17.38 7.53
CA ASP A 136 4.91 18.67 6.86
C ASP A 136 5.09 18.72 5.34
N SER A 137 4.04 19.06 4.59
CA SER A 137 4.13 19.53 3.19
C SER A 137 4.43 21.05 3.01
N ALA A 138 4.58 21.82 4.10
CA ALA A 138 4.58 23.29 4.05
C ALA A 138 5.77 23.96 3.33
N MET A 139 6.91 23.28 3.14
CA MET A 139 8.08 23.87 2.46
C MET A 139 7.93 24.00 0.94
N ASP A 140 6.97 23.30 0.32
CA ASP A 140 6.72 23.41 -1.14
C ASP A 140 5.61 24.43 -1.49
N SER A 141 4.92 24.98 -0.49
CA SER A 141 3.95 26.07 -0.69
C SER A 141 4.63 27.33 -1.24
N LEU A 142 5.83 27.65 -0.72
CA LEU A 142 6.61 28.83 -1.15
C LEU A 142 7.30 28.65 -2.52
N THR A 143 7.44 27.42 -3.03
CA THR A 143 8.05 27.17 -4.36
C THR A 143 7.01 27.01 -5.47
N MET A 144 5.75 26.71 -5.14
CA MET A 144 4.66 26.61 -6.12
C MET A 144 4.27 27.97 -6.72
N ASP A 145 4.34 29.05 -5.96
CA ASP A 145 4.03 30.40 -6.48
C ASP A 145 5.16 30.99 -7.34
N MET A 146 6.42 30.62 -7.11
CA MET A 146 7.55 31.11 -7.90
C MET A 146 7.63 30.52 -9.32
N LEU A 147 6.99 29.38 -9.59
CA LEU A 147 7.01 28.73 -10.91
C LEU A 147 5.82 29.11 -11.80
N ALA A 148 4.82 29.80 -11.26
CA ALA A 148 3.68 30.30 -12.03
C ALA A 148 3.99 31.58 -12.83
N MET A 149 5.14 32.22 -12.58
CA MET A 149 5.51 33.50 -13.20
C MET A 149 6.40 33.43 -14.44
N ASP A 150 6.85 32.25 -14.89
CA ASP A 150 7.81 32.13 -16.01
C ASP A 150 7.19 31.51 -17.28
N LEU A 151 5.93 31.87 -17.56
CA LEU A 151 5.27 31.63 -18.84
C LEU A 151 5.37 32.90 -19.70
N SER A 152 6.55 33.14 -20.27
CA SER A 152 6.65 33.92 -21.50
C SER A 152 7.28 33.03 -22.57
N GLU A 153 6.45 32.62 -23.52
CA GLU A 153 6.85 31.87 -24.71
C GLU A 153 7.60 32.79 -25.66
N GLU A 154 8.90 32.58 -25.84
CA GLU A 154 9.56 32.96 -27.09
C GLU A 154 9.73 31.70 -27.97
N PRO A 155 9.32 31.75 -29.25
CA PRO A 155 9.52 30.64 -30.17
C PRO A 155 10.87 30.78 -30.87
N GLU A 156 11.61 29.68 -31.06
CA GLU A 156 12.48 29.38 -32.23
C GLU A 156 13.41 28.16 -31.96
N PRO A 157 14.09 27.57 -32.98
CA PRO A 157 13.56 26.90 -34.16
C PRO A 157 14.11 25.46 -34.28
N GLN A 158 13.50 24.66 -35.16
CA GLN A 158 13.92 23.28 -35.47
C GLN A 158 15.27 23.24 -36.21
N THR A 159 16.27 22.52 -35.69
CA THR A 159 17.32 21.88 -36.50
C THR A 159 17.89 20.64 -35.80
N ALA A 160 18.25 19.65 -36.61
CA ALA A 160 18.65 18.31 -36.22
C ALA A 160 20.13 18.19 -35.80
N ALA A 161 20.38 17.13 -35.02
CA ALA A 161 21.64 16.43 -34.76
C ALA A 161 22.53 16.90 -33.58
N GLN A 162 22.92 15.89 -32.79
CA GLN A 162 23.95 15.85 -31.74
C GLN A 162 23.59 16.43 -30.37
N SER A 163 22.87 15.65 -29.55
CA SER A 163 22.73 15.92 -28.12
C SER A 163 23.98 15.47 -27.35
N GLN A 164 24.94 16.38 -27.18
CA GLN A 164 25.80 16.37 -26.00
C GLN A 164 24.99 16.93 -24.82
N SER A 165 24.92 16.19 -23.72
CA SER A 165 24.24 16.60 -22.49
C SER A 165 24.80 17.94 -21.96
N PRO A 166 23.97 18.92 -21.56
CA PRO A 166 24.49 20.19 -21.06
C PRO A 166 25.01 20.05 -19.61
N LEU A 167 26.22 20.55 -19.38
CA LEU A 167 26.81 20.79 -18.05
C LEU A 167 26.00 21.84 -17.28
N ARG A 168 25.09 21.40 -16.40
CA ARG A 168 24.39 22.30 -15.46
C ARG A 168 25.32 22.70 -14.30
N LYS A 169 25.98 23.86 -14.42
CA LYS A 169 26.50 24.62 -13.27
C LYS A 169 25.32 25.25 -12.53
N ARG A 170 24.98 24.77 -11.32
CA ARG A 170 24.09 25.50 -10.40
C ARG A 170 24.91 26.55 -9.66
N HIS A 171 24.64 27.83 -9.93
CA HIS A 171 25.02 28.92 -9.03
C HIS A 171 24.20 28.80 -7.74
N LYS A 172 24.88 28.69 -6.60
CA LYS A 172 24.28 28.83 -5.28
C LYS A 172 24.15 30.31 -4.97
N VAL A 173 22.92 30.80 -4.85
CA VAL A 173 22.63 32.02 -4.10
C VAL A 173 22.63 31.65 -2.62
N ALA A 174 23.47 32.32 -1.84
CA ALA A 174 23.52 32.15 -0.40
C ALA A 174 22.34 32.88 0.24
N HIS A 175 21.38 32.13 0.80
CA HIS A 175 20.45 32.69 1.77
C HIS A 175 21.03 32.50 3.18
N ALA A 176 21.00 33.57 3.96
CA ALA A 176 21.51 33.63 5.32
C ALA A 176 20.71 32.68 6.24
N ASP A 177 21.44 31.87 7.02
CA ASP A 177 20.91 31.09 8.13
C ASP A 177 20.49 32.07 9.25
N GLU A 178 19.22 32.46 9.30
CA GLU A 178 18.63 33.04 10.51
C GLU A 178 18.35 31.92 11.51
N THR A 179 19.32 31.69 12.38
CA THR A 179 19.20 30.85 13.57
C THR A 179 18.23 31.52 14.55
N TYR A 180 16.98 31.05 14.60
CA TYR A 180 16.04 31.39 15.67
C TYR A 180 16.54 30.77 16.99
N SER A 181 17.26 31.54 17.80
CA SER A 181 17.54 31.18 19.20
C SER A 181 16.26 31.36 20.02
N ILE A 182 15.48 30.28 20.16
CA ILE A 182 14.34 30.25 21.06
C ILE A 182 14.86 30.22 22.51
N VAL A 183 14.25 31.07 23.34
CA VAL A 183 14.64 31.39 24.72
C VAL A 183 14.52 30.14 25.62
N GLN A 184 15.64 29.45 25.87
CA GLN A 184 15.73 28.48 26.96
C GLN A 184 15.72 29.22 28.30
N GLY A 185 14.55 29.46 28.89
CA GLY A 185 14.47 29.93 30.27
C GLY A 185 13.20 30.63 30.75
N SER A 186 12.25 31.00 29.87
CA SER A 186 10.97 31.57 30.32
C SER A 186 9.92 30.48 30.40
N SER A 187 9.37 30.23 31.60
CA SER A 187 8.17 29.40 31.74
C SER A 187 7.06 30.02 30.87
N LEU A 188 6.60 29.33 29.82
CA LEU A 188 5.41 29.74 29.09
C LEU A 188 4.25 29.76 30.07
N LYS A 189 3.67 30.94 30.33
CA LYS A 189 2.57 31.09 31.30
C LYS A 189 1.22 31.24 30.60
N THR A 190 1.21 31.62 29.32
CA THR A 190 0.00 31.93 28.58
C THR A 190 -0.07 31.13 27.27
N LEU A 191 -1.29 30.97 26.75
CA LEU A 191 -1.56 30.36 25.45
C LEU A 191 -0.90 31.13 24.30
N ALA A 192 -0.92 32.47 24.36
CA ALA A 192 -0.29 33.32 23.35
C ALA A 192 1.22 33.09 23.23
N ASP A 193 1.91 32.84 24.36
CA ASP A 193 3.34 32.52 24.33
C ASP A 193 3.60 31.15 23.67
N PHE A 194 2.67 30.20 23.84
CA PHE A 194 2.75 28.86 23.25
C PHE A 194 2.51 28.88 21.74
N ASP A 195 1.52 29.65 21.27
CA ASP A 195 1.17 29.72 19.83
C ASP A 195 2.26 30.41 18.97
N MET A 196 3.18 31.16 19.59
CA MET A 196 4.36 31.68 18.91
C MET A 196 5.40 30.61 18.56
N VAL A 197 5.23 29.36 19.04
CA VAL A 197 6.11 28.23 18.76
C VAL A 197 5.44 27.26 17.79
N PRO A 198 5.50 27.51 16.47
CA PRO A 198 4.92 26.61 15.48
C PRO A 198 5.57 25.22 15.53
N VAL A 199 4.77 24.19 15.27
CA VAL A 199 5.27 22.81 15.22
C VAL A 199 5.89 22.53 13.85
N TYR A 200 7.13 22.03 13.88
CA TYR A 200 7.88 21.54 12.74
C TYR A 200 8.53 20.20 13.08
N ALA A 201 8.87 19.41 12.06
CA ALA A 201 9.59 18.14 12.22
C ALA A 201 10.84 18.25 13.14
N ARG A 202 11.56 19.39 13.09
CA ARG A 202 12.80 19.61 13.86
C ARG A 202 12.59 20.02 15.33
N ASN A 203 11.44 20.56 15.70
CA ASN A 203 11.17 21.07 17.06
C ASN A 203 9.97 20.38 17.74
N HIS A 204 9.34 19.38 17.13
CA HIS A 204 8.16 18.70 17.68
C HIS A 204 8.39 18.09 19.09
N SER A 205 9.63 17.68 19.41
CA SER A 205 9.97 17.14 20.74
C SER A 205 9.97 18.23 21.81
N GLU A 206 10.49 19.40 21.48
CA GLU A 206 10.48 20.58 22.35
C GLU A 206 9.05 21.10 22.51
N TRP A 207 8.30 21.20 21.42
CA TRP A 207 6.88 21.60 21.46
C TRP A 207 6.04 20.68 22.37
N ASN A 208 6.23 19.36 22.26
CA ASN A 208 5.55 18.41 23.15
C ASN A 208 5.96 18.55 24.61
N GLN A 209 7.22 18.85 24.88
CA GLN A 209 7.68 19.10 26.24
C GLN A 209 6.98 20.34 26.83
N LEU A 210 6.93 21.43 26.07
CA LEU A 210 6.24 22.66 26.46
C LEU A 210 4.75 22.42 26.72
N LEU A 211 4.08 21.64 25.85
CA LEU A 211 2.68 21.26 26.04
C LEU A 211 2.48 20.40 27.29
N ALA A 212 3.39 19.45 27.56
CA ALA A 212 3.31 18.57 28.73
C ALA A 212 3.53 19.33 30.05
N GLU A 213 4.38 20.35 30.05
CA GLU A 213 4.69 21.24 31.19
C GLU A 213 3.58 22.26 31.48
N SER A 214 2.64 22.46 30.54
CA SER A 214 1.59 23.49 30.64
C SER A 214 0.15 22.93 30.64
N PRO A 215 -0.28 22.11 31.64
CA PRO A 215 -1.64 21.56 31.65
C PRO A 215 -2.78 22.59 31.68
N ASN A 216 -2.52 23.79 32.18
CA ASN A 216 -3.48 24.87 32.29
C ASN A 216 -3.93 25.44 30.93
N ILE A 217 -3.15 25.25 29.85
CA ILE A 217 -3.50 25.76 28.52
C ILE A 217 -4.25 24.74 27.64
N TRP A 218 -4.36 23.47 28.06
CA TRP A 218 -4.90 22.41 27.21
C TRP A 218 -6.34 22.67 26.75
N LEU A 219 -7.21 23.13 27.65
CA LEU A 219 -8.59 23.45 27.31
C LEU A 219 -8.65 24.60 26.30
N ALA A 220 -7.88 25.67 26.53
CA ALA A 220 -7.83 26.81 25.64
C ALA A 220 -7.33 26.41 24.25
N LYS A 221 -6.24 25.63 24.18
CA LYS A 221 -5.68 25.15 22.91
C LYS A 221 -6.64 24.24 22.14
N CYS A 222 -7.36 23.35 22.82
CA CYS A 222 -8.38 22.52 22.19
C CYS A 222 -9.55 23.38 21.66
N SER A 223 -9.92 24.44 22.38
CA SER A 223 -10.94 25.40 21.94
C SER A 223 -10.49 26.22 20.73
N ASP A 224 -9.20 26.59 20.63
CA ASP A 224 -8.66 27.27 19.45
C ASP A 224 -8.75 26.37 18.22
N TRP A 225 -8.32 25.11 18.32
CA TRP A 225 -8.50 24.13 17.25
C TRP A 225 -9.97 23.97 16.86
N PHE A 226 -10.88 23.92 17.83
CA PHE A 226 -12.30 23.88 17.55
C PHE A 226 -12.77 25.11 16.76
N ASN A 227 -12.34 26.30 17.15
CA ASN A 227 -12.73 27.56 16.51
C ASN A 227 -12.22 27.67 15.07
N ASP A 228 -10.95 27.31 14.84
CA ASP A 228 -10.32 27.33 13.52
C ASP A 228 -10.99 26.33 12.58
N LEU A 229 -11.17 25.08 13.04
CA LEU A 229 -11.88 24.05 12.29
C LEU A 229 -13.33 24.45 12.02
N SER A 230 -14.01 25.09 12.97
CA SER A 230 -15.39 25.54 12.82
C SER A 230 -15.53 26.69 11.83
N THR A 231 -14.58 27.63 11.84
CA THR A 231 -14.56 28.76 10.92
C THR A 231 -14.37 28.28 9.49
N ALA A 232 -13.36 27.44 9.26
CA ALA A 232 -13.15 26.83 7.96
C ALA A 232 -14.33 25.94 7.53
N PHE A 233 -14.91 25.16 8.45
CA PHE A 233 -16.04 24.30 8.11
C PHE A 233 -17.24 25.09 7.58
N LYS A 234 -17.54 26.29 8.11
CA LYS A 234 -18.65 27.11 7.63
C LYS A 234 -18.53 27.46 6.14
N GLU A 235 -17.30 27.64 5.66
CA GLU A 235 -16.98 28.04 4.28
C GLU A 235 -16.79 26.86 3.32
N ARG A 236 -16.86 25.60 3.77
CA ARG A 236 -16.56 24.38 2.97
C ARG A 236 -17.35 24.24 1.65
N ASN A 237 -18.48 24.93 1.53
CA ASN A 237 -19.33 24.92 0.34
C ASN A 237 -19.25 26.21 -0.47
N ASN A 238 -18.50 27.21 -0.01
CA ASN A 238 -18.40 28.51 -0.65
C ASN A 238 -17.40 28.44 -1.82
N THR A 239 -17.92 28.45 -3.05
CA THR A 239 -17.13 28.45 -4.28
C THR A 239 -16.63 29.83 -4.69
N ASP A 240 -17.09 30.89 -4.02
CA ASP A 240 -16.84 32.29 -4.40
C ASP A 240 -15.68 32.89 -3.60
N LEU A 241 -14.95 32.07 -2.83
CA LEU A 241 -13.78 32.49 -2.07
C LEU A 241 -12.67 32.95 -3.02
N SER A 242 -11.99 34.04 -2.66
CA SER A 242 -10.76 34.44 -3.31
C SER A 242 -9.65 33.41 -3.06
N ILE A 243 -8.61 33.42 -3.92
CA ILE A 243 -7.44 32.53 -3.78
C ILE A 243 -6.77 32.70 -2.41
N ASP A 244 -6.66 33.94 -1.92
CA ASP A 244 -6.06 34.25 -0.63
C ASP A 244 -6.89 33.68 0.53
N GLN A 245 -8.21 33.89 0.51
CA GLN A 245 -9.13 33.32 1.51
C GLN A 245 -9.12 31.79 1.51
N SER A 246 -9.16 31.18 0.32
CA SER A 246 -9.05 29.72 0.18
C SER A 246 -7.73 29.21 0.79
N THR A 247 -6.63 29.90 0.53
CA THR A 247 -5.31 29.52 1.03
C THR A 247 -5.17 29.71 2.53
N GLU A 248 -5.72 30.79 3.09
CA GLU A 248 -5.75 31.05 4.53
C GLU A 248 -6.54 29.95 5.28
N LEU A 249 -7.75 29.64 4.81
CA LEU A 249 -8.57 28.57 5.39
C LEU A 249 -7.91 27.20 5.26
N TYR A 250 -7.27 26.91 4.12
CA TYR A 250 -6.51 25.69 3.93
C TYR A 250 -5.37 25.58 4.95
N ASN A 251 -4.55 26.62 5.09
CA ASN A 251 -3.40 26.61 5.99
C ASN A 251 -3.82 26.49 7.46
N SER A 252 -4.87 27.22 7.87
CA SER A 252 -5.42 27.15 9.22
C SER A 252 -5.83 25.71 9.61
N VAL A 253 -6.54 24.99 8.74
CA VAL A 253 -6.92 23.60 9.00
C VAL A 253 -5.71 22.66 9.00
N VAL A 254 -4.75 22.88 8.10
CA VAL A 254 -3.51 22.08 8.05
C VAL A 254 -2.67 22.27 9.30
N ASP A 255 -2.56 23.50 9.81
CA ASP A 255 -1.81 23.79 11.03
C ASP A 255 -2.49 23.16 12.24
N CYS A 256 -3.82 23.27 12.36
CA CYS A 256 -4.60 22.53 13.35
C CYS A 256 -4.30 21.02 13.30
N LEU A 257 -4.40 20.42 12.12
CA LEU A 257 -4.14 18.99 11.91
C LEU A 257 -2.70 18.60 12.27
N ARG A 258 -1.72 19.46 11.97
CA ARG A 258 -0.31 19.28 12.31
C ARG A 258 -0.12 19.24 13.82
N GLU A 259 -0.67 20.22 14.53
CA GLU A 259 -0.53 20.29 15.99
C GLU A 259 -1.23 19.14 16.70
N ILE A 260 -2.47 18.83 16.30
CA ILE A 260 -3.27 17.71 16.83
C ILE A 260 -2.50 16.39 16.68
N ARG A 261 -1.89 16.10 15.53
CA ARG A 261 -1.12 14.86 15.35
C ARG A 261 0.12 14.74 16.23
N GLN A 262 0.66 15.86 16.70
CA GLN A 262 1.94 15.87 17.40
C GLN A 262 1.79 15.61 18.89
N VAL A 263 0.57 15.64 19.44
CA VAL A 263 0.32 15.36 20.86
C VAL A 263 0.68 13.92 21.21
N ARG A 264 1.67 13.74 22.10
CA ARG A 264 2.20 12.43 22.48
C ARG A 264 1.32 11.65 23.48
N PRO A 265 1.46 10.30 23.54
CA PRO A 265 0.75 9.46 24.51
C PRO A 265 0.93 9.86 25.97
N GLY A 266 2.08 10.43 26.34
CA GLY A 266 2.31 10.93 27.70
C GLY A 266 1.39 12.09 28.11
N ILE A 267 0.80 12.80 27.13
CA ILE A 267 -0.13 13.90 27.35
C ILE A 267 -1.56 13.39 27.28
N TYR A 268 -1.96 12.79 26.15
CA TYR A 268 -3.37 12.45 25.93
C TYR A 268 -3.90 11.30 26.80
N ASN A 269 -3.01 10.49 27.40
CA ASN A 269 -3.42 9.49 28.39
C ASN A 269 -3.81 10.08 29.75
N LYS A 270 -3.56 11.38 29.99
CA LYS A 270 -3.93 12.06 31.23
C LYS A 270 -5.41 12.41 31.22
N GLU A 271 -6.08 12.20 32.37
CA GLU A 271 -7.51 12.46 32.50
C GLU A 271 -7.87 13.95 32.29
N SER A 272 -7.00 14.86 32.74
CA SER A 272 -7.18 16.30 32.51
C SER A 272 -7.09 16.69 31.03
N TRP A 273 -6.32 15.98 30.21
CA TRP A 273 -6.32 16.19 28.75
C TRP A 273 -7.64 15.76 28.14
N ARG A 274 -8.11 14.55 28.47
CA ARG A 274 -9.39 14.02 27.96
C ARG A 274 -10.56 14.91 28.33
N LYS A 275 -10.57 15.44 29.56
CA LYS A 275 -11.55 16.43 30.00
C LYS A 275 -11.46 17.71 29.19
N ALA A 276 -10.25 18.23 28.94
CA ALA A 276 -10.06 19.41 28.11
C ALA A 276 -10.57 19.22 26.67
N VAL A 277 -10.25 18.09 26.03
CA VAL A 277 -10.76 17.73 24.70
C VAL A 277 -12.30 17.69 24.70
N LYS A 278 -12.90 17.01 25.68
CA LYS A 278 -14.37 16.94 25.80
C LYS A 278 -15.02 18.31 26.00
N ASP A 279 -14.52 19.08 26.95
CA ASP A 279 -15.10 20.38 27.35
C ASP A 279 -14.89 21.47 26.27
N SER A 280 -13.94 21.27 25.34
CA SER A 280 -13.68 22.20 24.22
C SER A 280 -14.62 22.04 23.02
N HIS A 281 -15.47 21.00 23.00
CA HIS A 281 -16.29 20.61 21.84
C HIS A 281 -15.51 20.21 20.57
N LEU A 282 -14.18 20.06 20.64
CA LEU A 282 -13.36 19.56 19.54
C LEU A 282 -13.90 18.26 18.90
N PRO A 283 -14.41 17.27 19.66
CA PRO A 283 -15.02 16.07 19.07
C PRO A 283 -16.17 16.36 18.09
N GLU A 284 -17.00 17.36 18.38
CA GLU A 284 -18.20 17.68 17.59
C GLU A 284 -17.81 18.21 16.21
N ILE A 285 -16.83 19.11 16.13
CA ILE A 285 -16.36 19.63 14.84
C ILE A 285 -15.57 18.59 14.06
N VAL A 286 -14.82 17.71 14.74
CA VAL A 286 -14.13 16.57 14.11
C VAL A 286 -15.14 15.61 13.49
N GLU A 287 -16.25 15.30 14.18
CA GLU A 287 -17.33 14.48 13.64
C GLU A 287 -17.94 15.09 12.36
N LEU A 288 -18.16 16.41 12.36
CA LEU A 288 -18.64 17.13 11.18
C LEU A 288 -17.66 17.05 10.00
N TRP A 289 -16.37 17.25 10.24
CA TRP A 289 -15.32 17.07 9.23
C TRP A 289 -15.15 15.61 8.80
N SER A 290 -15.62 14.65 9.59
CA SER A 290 -15.52 13.22 9.29
C SER A 290 -16.77 12.65 8.65
N ASN A 291 -17.69 13.53 8.26
CA ASN A 291 -18.93 13.13 7.61
C ASN A 291 -18.64 12.63 6.18
N PRO A 292 -19.01 11.38 5.82
CA PRO A 292 -18.74 10.83 4.49
C PRO A 292 -19.44 11.60 3.36
N ASN A 293 -20.51 12.34 3.66
CA ASN A 293 -21.15 13.23 2.68
C ASN A 293 -20.19 14.32 2.19
N GLY A 294 -19.14 14.66 2.95
CA GLY A 294 -18.18 15.71 2.60
C GLY A 294 -17.50 15.49 1.26
N LEU A 295 -17.22 14.23 0.89
CA LEU A 295 -16.57 13.86 -0.37
C LEU A 295 -17.29 14.42 -1.59
N PHE A 296 -18.63 14.47 -1.56
CA PHE A 296 -19.45 15.00 -2.65
C PHE A 296 -20.02 16.40 -2.37
N MET A 297 -20.32 16.72 -1.10
CA MET A 297 -21.02 17.95 -0.77
C MET A 297 -20.12 19.19 -0.72
N TRP A 298 -18.83 19.02 -0.39
CA TRP A 298 -17.94 20.16 -0.20
C TRP A 298 -17.28 20.57 -1.50
N ASN A 299 -17.59 21.80 -1.92
CA ASN A 299 -17.23 22.31 -3.23
C ASN A 299 -16.19 23.43 -3.18
N ALA A 300 -15.86 23.96 -2.00
CA ALA A 300 -14.81 24.97 -1.87
C ALA A 300 -13.44 24.37 -2.20
N ASP A 301 -12.59 25.14 -2.91
CA ASP A 301 -11.25 24.69 -3.35
C ASP A 301 -10.40 24.19 -2.16
N PHE A 302 -10.32 24.96 -1.08
CA PHE A 302 -9.56 24.55 0.11
C PHE A 302 -10.06 23.23 0.71
N ALA A 303 -11.38 23.01 0.75
CA ALA A 303 -11.98 21.79 1.29
C ALA A 303 -11.68 20.58 0.40
N ILE A 304 -11.74 20.75 -0.92
CA ILE A 304 -11.33 19.72 -1.90
C ILE A 304 -9.86 19.38 -1.70
N ARG A 305 -8.98 20.40 -1.59
CA ARG A 305 -7.55 20.23 -1.35
C ARG A 305 -7.26 19.52 -0.03
N LEU A 306 -8.00 19.82 1.04
CA LEU A 306 -7.89 19.16 2.35
C LEU A 306 -8.30 17.69 2.28
N MET A 307 -9.42 17.37 1.62
CA MET A 307 -9.85 15.98 1.42
C MET A 307 -8.81 15.19 0.61
N ARG A 308 -8.33 15.78 -0.49
CA ARG A 308 -7.40 15.12 -1.41
C ARG A 308 -6.01 14.94 -0.82
N SER A 309 -5.45 15.98 -0.20
CA SER A 309 -4.05 16.01 0.22
C SER A 309 -3.84 15.52 1.65
N HIS A 310 -4.86 15.67 2.51
CA HIS A 310 -4.75 15.40 3.94
C HIS A 310 -5.75 14.36 4.46
N ARG A 311 -6.64 13.84 3.60
CA ARG A 311 -7.72 12.93 3.99
C ARG A 311 -8.44 13.44 5.23
N ILE A 312 -8.77 14.73 5.25
CA ILE A 312 -9.20 15.43 6.48
C ILE A 312 -10.39 14.72 7.17
N HIS A 313 -11.26 14.09 6.37
CA HIS A 313 -12.43 13.33 6.80
C HIS A 313 -12.13 12.01 7.51
N GLU A 314 -10.92 11.48 7.39
CA GLU A 314 -10.47 10.31 8.14
C GLU A 314 -9.49 10.74 9.22
N SER A 315 -8.53 11.59 8.85
CA SER A 315 -7.37 11.95 9.66
C SER A 315 -7.72 12.54 11.02
N LEU A 316 -8.70 13.45 11.09
CA LEU A 316 -9.07 14.09 12.36
C LEU A 316 -9.71 13.08 13.33
N LEU A 317 -10.64 12.27 12.84
CA LEU A 317 -11.33 11.27 13.66
C LEU A 317 -10.36 10.22 14.21
N LEU A 318 -9.38 9.81 13.40
CA LEU A 318 -8.39 8.84 13.80
C LEU A 318 -7.49 9.36 14.92
N VAL A 319 -7.01 10.60 14.82
CA VAL A 319 -6.21 11.20 15.91
C VAL A 319 -7.06 11.31 17.19
N LEU A 320 -8.32 11.69 17.05
CA LEU A 320 -9.23 11.76 18.18
C LEU A 320 -9.46 10.39 18.84
N PHE A 321 -9.58 9.31 18.05
CA PHE A 321 -9.65 7.95 18.56
C PHE A 321 -8.38 7.50 19.29
N ASP A 322 -7.21 7.97 18.87
CA ASP A 322 -5.96 7.66 19.57
C ASP A 322 -5.85 8.35 20.94
N TRP A 323 -6.50 9.51 21.10
CA TRP A 323 -6.48 10.27 22.36
C TRP A 323 -7.41 9.73 23.43
N ILE A 324 -8.49 9.05 23.04
CA ILE A 324 -9.58 8.68 23.93
C ILE A 324 -9.64 7.16 24.05
N PRO A 325 -9.59 6.59 25.28
CA PRO A 325 -9.76 5.16 25.49
C PRO A 325 -11.03 4.64 24.82
N LYS A 326 -10.95 3.45 24.24
CA LYS A 326 -12.08 2.83 23.51
C LYS A 326 -13.39 2.82 24.32
N ALA A 327 -13.32 2.48 25.60
CA ALA A 327 -14.46 2.48 26.52
C ALA A 327 -15.16 3.84 26.65
N ILE A 328 -14.42 4.95 26.53
CA ILE A 328 -14.98 6.31 26.58
C ILE A 328 -15.49 6.72 25.18
N SER A 329 -14.79 6.31 24.12
CA SER A 329 -15.25 6.57 22.74
C SER A 329 -16.57 5.88 22.40
N GLU A 330 -16.85 4.72 23.00
CA GLU A 330 -18.11 3.98 22.83
C GLU A 330 -19.30 4.71 23.47
N ASP A 331 -19.07 5.49 24.54
CA ASP A 331 -20.10 6.36 25.14
C ASP A 331 -20.35 7.63 24.30
N TRP A 332 -19.34 8.05 23.51
CA TRP A 332 -19.41 9.28 22.71
C TRP A 332 -20.00 9.04 21.33
N HIS A 333 -19.88 7.81 20.81
CA HIS A 333 -20.43 7.41 19.52
C HIS A 333 -21.50 6.35 19.71
N LYS A 334 -22.75 6.67 19.36
CA LYS A 334 -23.74 5.63 19.03
C LYS A 334 -23.12 4.79 17.91
N GLU A 335 -23.18 3.47 18.03
CA GLU A 335 -22.61 2.54 17.04
C GLU A 335 -22.86 3.06 15.63
N ALA A 336 -21.79 3.16 14.83
CA ALA A 336 -21.86 3.64 13.46
C ALA A 336 -22.86 2.76 12.68
N GLU A 337 -24.10 3.21 12.59
CA GLU A 337 -25.13 2.54 11.82
C GLU A 337 -24.63 2.49 10.37
N ILE A 338 -24.60 1.29 9.79
CA ILE A 338 -24.38 1.14 8.36
C ILE A 338 -25.40 2.06 7.69
N PRO A 339 -24.98 2.99 6.80
CA PRO A 339 -25.89 3.98 6.27
C PRO A 339 -27.06 3.29 5.57
N ILE A 340 -28.26 3.48 6.10
CA ILE A 340 -29.50 2.99 5.50
C ILE A 340 -30.00 4.07 4.54
N PHE A 341 -29.93 3.77 3.25
CA PHE A 341 -30.38 4.69 2.21
C PHE A 341 -31.89 4.59 2.01
N ILE A 342 -32.61 5.68 2.24
CA ILE A 342 -34.08 5.70 2.25
C ILE A 342 -34.63 5.79 0.82
N ASN A 343 -35.73 5.10 0.55
CA ASN A 343 -36.50 5.32 -0.67
C ASN A 343 -37.37 6.58 -0.52
N ASN A 344 -36.97 7.68 -1.15
CA ASN A 344 -37.78 8.87 -1.27
C ASN A 344 -38.92 8.65 -2.30
N ASN A 345 -39.91 7.82 -1.95
CA ASN A 345 -41.22 7.68 -2.60
C ASN A 345 -41.27 7.45 -4.13
N GLN A 346 -40.22 6.95 -4.77
CA GLN A 346 -40.29 6.47 -6.15
C GLN A 346 -40.43 4.95 -6.15
N ASN A 347 -41.38 4.43 -6.93
CA ASN A 347 -41.42 3.01 -7.26
C ASN A 347 -40.01 2.59 -7.72
N PRO A 348 -39.46 1.47 -7.22
CA PRO A 348 -38.13 1.04 -7.62
C PRO A 348 -38.10 0.94 -9.15
N PRO A 349 -37.09 1.55 -9.82
CA PRO A 349 -36.96 1.47 -11.26
C PRO A 349 -36.88 0.01 -11.68
N GLN A 350 -37.53 -0.32 -12.80
CA GLN A 350 -37.48 -1.67 -13.37
C GLN A 350 -36.06 -2.06 -13.82
N ASP A 351 -35.23 -1.08 -14.16
CA ASP A 351 -33.85 -1.25 -14.61
C ASP A 351 -32.96 -0.22 -13.88
N TRP A 352 -32.27 -0.70 -12.84
CA TRP A 352 -31.34 0.10 -12.05
C TRP A 352 -30.15 0.58 -12.90
N GLY A 353 -29.74 -0.19 -13.90
CA GLY A 353 -28.63 0.16 -14.78
C GLY A 353 -28.90 1.39 -15.63
N LYS A 354 -30.06 1.43 -16.31
CA LYS A 354 -30.51 2.60 -17.06
C LYS A 354 -30.73 3.81 -16.16
N TYR A 355 -31.33 3.59 -14.99
CA TYR A 355 -31.58 4.62 -14.00
C TYR A 355 -30.27 5.28 -13.52
N LEU A 356 -29.28 4.49 -13.13
CA LEU A 356 -27.97 4.99 -12.70
C LEU A 356 -27.22 5.68 -13.85
N CYS A 357 -27.21 5.08 -15.04
CA CYS A 357 -26.57 5.69 -16.20
C CYS A 357 -27.17 7.05 -16.54
N LYS A 358 -28.51 7.18 -16.48
CA LYS A 358 -29.18 8.46 -16.65
C LYS A 358 -28.73 9.49 -15.60
N ILE A 359 -28.73 9.10 -14.33
CA ILE A 359 -28.29 10.00 -13.24
C ILE A 359 -26.85 10.46 -13.44
N LEU A 360 -25.93 9.56 -13.77
CA LEU A 360 -24.53 9.91 -13.99
C LEU A 360 -24.38 10.86 -15.18
N LYS A 361 -25.15 10.67 -16.26
CA LYS A 361 -25.16 11.57 -17.41
C LYS A 361 -25.74 12.95 -17.10
N ASP A 362 -26.79 12.99 -16.27
CA ASP A 362 -27.47 14.23 -15.87
C ASP A 362 -26.64 15.02 -14.83
N SER A 363 -25.90 14.32 -13.96
CA SER A 363 -25.09 14.88 -12.88
C SER A 363 -23.71 14.19 -12.77
N PRO A 364 -22.76 14.44 -13.68
CA PRO A 364 -21.44 13.79 -13.68
C PRO A 364 -20.62 14.04 -12.40
N ASN A 365 -20.83 15.19 -11.76
CA ASN A 365 -20.20 15.60 -10.51
C ASN A 365 -20.58 14.72 -9.30
N ILE A 366 -21.55 13.80 -9.43
CA ILE A 366 -21.81 12.75 -8.44
C ILE A 366 -20.54 11.93 -8.15
N ILE A 367 -19.65 11.78 -9.13
CA ILE A 367 -18.36 11.13 -8.95
C ILE A 367 -17.39 12.16 -8.35
N PRO A 368 -16.97 12.02 -7.07
CA PRO A 368 -16.18 13.02 -6.35
C PRO A 368 -14.70 12.98 -6.77
N ARG A 369 -14.41 13.11 -8.07
CA ARG A 369 -13.08 12.92 -8.65
C ARG A 369 -12.04 13.94 -8.16
N LEU A 370 -12.45 15.17 -7.87
CA LEU A 370 -11.54 16.24 -7.42
C LEU A 370 -11.06 16.03 -5.98
N SER A 371 -11.98 15.62 -5.10
CA SER A 371 -11.71 15.36 -3.69
C SER A 371 -11.18 13.95 -3.45
N TYR A 372 -11.56 12.99 -4.30
CA TYR A 372 -11.20 11.58 -4.23
C TYR A 372 -10.96 10.99 -5.64
N PRO A 373 -9.74 11.14 -6.19
CA PRO A 373 -9.43 10.71 -7.57
C PRO A 373 -9.71 9.24 -7.88
N SER A 374 -9.52 8.34 -6.93
CA SER A 374 -9.79 6.90 -7.14
C SER A 374 -11.28 6.56 -7.26
N SER A 375 -12.19 7.53 -7.02
CA SER A 375 -13.62 7.36 -7.28
C SER A 375 -13.94 6.99 -8.73
N ILE A 376 -13.06 7.34 -9.68
CA ILE A 376 -13.21 6.94 -11.10
C ILE A 376 -13.19 5.41 -11.31
N PHE A 377 -12.63 4.66 -10.36
CA PHE A 377 -12.50 3.20 -10.43
C PHE A 377 -13.73 2.44 -9.94
N PHE A 378 -14.82 3.13 -9.58
CA PHE A 378 -16.02 2.49 -9.02
C PHE A 378 -16.67 1.43 -9.93
N LEU A 379 -16.37 1.42 -11.23
CA LEU A 379 -16.88 0.46 -12.21
C LEU A 379 -15.88 -0.63 -12.62
N LEU A 380 -14.67 -0.68 -12.03
CA LEU A 380 -13.67 -1.69 -12.38
C LEU A 380 -14.14 -3.11 -12.03
N ASN A 381 -14.86 -3.26 -10.91
CA ASN A 381 -15.50 -4.51 -10.51
C ASN A 381 -16.60 -4.26 -9.46
N LEU A 382 -17.31 -5.32 -9.09
CA LEU A 382 -18.40 -5.26 -8.12
C LEU A 382 -17.95 -4.79 -6.72
N SER A 383 -16.73 -5.11 -6.30
CA SER A 383 -16.21 -4.67 -5.01
C SER A 383 -16.01 -3.16 -4.99
N ASN A 384 -15.40 -2.59 -6.04
CA ASN A 384 -15.28 -1.13 -6.17
C ASN A 384 -16.64 -0.44 -6.22
N PHE A 385 -17.64 -1.05 -6.87
CA PHE A 385 -18.98 -0.48 -6.92
C PHE A 385 -19.68 -0.48 -5.56
N ARG A 386 -19.56 -1.57 -4.80
CA ARG A 386 -20.10 -1.65 -3.42
C ARG A 386 -19.43 -0.65 -2.50
N GLU A 387 -18.11 -0.57 -2.57
CA GLU A 387 -17.32 0.38 -1.80
C GLU A 387 -17.74 1.82 -2.11
N ALA A 388 -17.84 2.18 -3.40
CA ALA A 388 -18.36 3.48 -3.80
C ALA A 388 -19.78 3.71 -3.29
N GLY A 389 -20.64 2.69 -3.34
CA GLY A 389 -21.98 2.68 -2.76
C GLY A 389 -22.02 3.17 -1.32
N LEU A 390 -21.15 2.62 -0.47
CA LEU A 390 -21.04 2.94 0.95
C LEU A 390 -20.32 4.26 1.21
N GLN A 391 -19.29 4.59 0.43
CA GLN A 391 -18.44 5.75 0.69
C GLN A 391 -19.05 7.07 0.22
N TRP A 392 -19.60 7.12 -1.00
CA TRP A 392 -20.02 8.39 -1.60
C TRP A 392 -21.23 8.29 -2.51
N LEU A 393 -21.43 7.19 -3.24
CA LEU A 393 -22.49 7.10 -4.26
C LEU A 393 -23.87 7.12 -3.62
N GLY A 394 -24.12 6.33 -2.55
CA GLY A 394 -25.41 6.34 -1.86
C GLY A 394 -25.72 7.71 -1.24
N HIS A 395 -24.72 8.34 -0.64
CA HIS A 395 -24.78 9.69 -0.08
C HIS A 395 -25.11 10.75 -1.16
N SER A 396 -24.43 10.68 -2.31
CA SER A 396 -24.64 11.60 -3.44
C SER A 396 -26.04 11.46 -4.04
N LEU A 397 -26.52 10.22 -4.18
CA LEU A 397 -27.88 9.93 -4.65
C LEU A 397 -28.93 10.50 -3.68
N MET A 398 -28.76 10.28 -2.37
CA MET A 398 -29.64 10.83 -1.34
C MET A 398 -29.68 12.36 -1.37
N ALA A 399 -28.52 13.01 -1.45
CA ALA A 399 -28.40 14.46 -1.52
C ALA A 399 -29.13 15.05 -2.74
N GLN A 400 -29.12 14.32 -3.86
CA GLN A 400 -29.87 14.68 -5.07
C GLN A 400 -31.33 14.20 -5.08
N LYS A 401 -31.84 13.73 -3.93
CA LYS A 401 -33.21 13.19 -3.76
C LYS A 401 -33.51 12.04 -4.74
N LYS A 402 -32.50 11.26 -5.10
CA LYS A 402 -32.59 10.06 -5.94
C LYS A 402 -32.75 8.82 -5.07
N ASN A 403 -33.40 7.80 -5.60
CA ASN A 403 -33.50 6.50 -4.93
C ASN A 403 -32.12 5.81 -4.88
N ALA A 404 -31.66 5.51 -3.66
CA ALA A 404 -30.43 4.78 -3.35
C ALA A 404 -30.68 3.48 -2.57
N SER A 405 -31.95 3.08 -2.36
CA SER A 405 -32.30 1.95 -1.49
C SER A 405 -31.78 0.61 -2.00
N PHE A 406 -31.45 0.51 -3.30
CA PHE A 406 -30.82 -0.68 -3.87
C PHE A 406 -29.44 -0.98 -3.27
N LEU A 407 -28.77 0.02 -2.67
CA LEU A 407 -27.47 -0.13 -2.02
C LEU A 407 -27.55 -0.82 -0.65
N ASN A 408 -28.73 -0.84 -0.01
CA ASN A 408 -28.93 -1.46 1.30
C ASN A 408 -28.90 -2.99 1.26
N ASN A 409 -28.99 -3.58 0.07
CA ASN A 409 -29.10 -5.02 -0.11
C ASN A 409 -28.11 -5.51 -1.16
N GLU A 410 -27.30 -6.49 -0.78
CA GLU A 410 -26.25 -7.04 -1.64
C GLU A 410 -26.77 -7.54 -2.99
N THR A 411 -27.91 -8.24 -3.00
CA THR A 411 -28.52 -8.77 -4.23
C THR A 411 -28.94 -7.64 -5.17
N SER A 412 -29.54 -6.58 -4.62
CA SER A 412 -29.98 -5.40 -5.39
C SER A 412 -28.79 -4.59 -5.92
N THR A 413 -27.75 -4.39 -5.11
CA THR A 413 -26.49 -3.77 -5.52
C THR A 413 -25.83 -4.55 -6.66
N ASN A 414 -25.80 -5.88 -6.56
CA ASN A 414 -25.24 -6.75 -7.61
C ASN A 414 -26.02 -6.64 -8.91
N LEU A 415 -27.35 -6.62 -8.82
CA LEU A 415 -28.24 -6.47 -9.96
C LEU A 415 -28.01 -5.11 -10.63
N ALA A 416 -27.97 -4.03 -9.85
CA ALA A 416 -27.72 -2.68 -10.35
C ALA A 416 -26.39 -2.56 -11.08
N TYR A 417 -25.30 -3.08 -10.49
CA TYR A 417 -23.99 -3.13 -11.14
C TYR A 417 -24.02 -3.90 -12.46
N ARG A 418 -24.59 -5.11 -12.47
CA ARG A 418 -24.68 -5.94 -13.69
C ARG A 418 -25.49 -5.26 -14.80
N GLN A 419 -26.65 -4.69 -14.44
CA GLN A 419 -27.50 -3.97 -15.38
C GLN A 419 -26.79 -2.72 -15.92
N LEU A 420 -26.10 -1.96 -15.07
CA LEU A 420 -25.34 -0.78 -15.47
C LEU A 420 -24.25 -1.16 -16.47
N MET A 421 -23.39 -2.14 -16.14
CA MET A 421 -22.33 -2.58 -17.04
C MET A 421 -22.87 -3.15 -18.36
N SER A 422 -24.00 -3.88 -18.32
CA SER A 422 -24.65 -4.37 -19.54
C SER A 422 -25.22 -3.24 -20.40
N HIS A 423 -25.75 -2.19 -19.77
CA HIS A 423 -26.26 -1.02 -20.46
C HIS A 423 -25.11 -0.22 -21.10
N LEU A 424 -24.02 0.02 -20.36
CA LEU A 424 -22.84 0.73 -20.86
C LEU A 424 -22.22 0.05 -22.09
N GLN A 425 -22.19 -1.28 -22.15
CA GLN A 425 -21.72 -2.03 -23.34
C GLN A 425 -22.52 -1.76 -24.61
N LYS A 426 -23.78 -1.35 -24.48
CA LYS A 426 -24.69 -1.09 -25.60
C LYS A 426 -24.89 0.41 -25.85
N LEU A 427 -24.36 1.24 -24.98
CA LEU A 427 -24.53 2.68 -25.03
C LEU A 427 -23.61 3.26 -26.10
N ASP A 428 -24.14 4.16 -26.92
CA ASP A 428 -23.30 5.02 -27.75
C ASP A 428 -22.60 6.06 -26.86
N LEU A 429 -21.34 5.81 -26.53
CA LEU A 429 -20.53 6.69 -25.69
C LEU A 429 -20.24 8.04 -26.35
N SER A 430 -20.42 8.18 -27.67
CA SER A 430 -20.32 9.48 -28.33
C SER A 430 -21.44 10.44 -27.92
N ALA A 431 -22.57 9.90 -27.45
CA ALA A 431 -23.72 10.68 -26.95
C ALA A 431 -23.58 11.11 -25.47
N VAL A 432 -22.47 10.79 -24.80
CA VAL A 432 -22.16 11.28 -23.45
C VAL A 432 -21.48 12.64 -23.58
N LYS A 433 -22.15 13.69 -23.08
CA LYS A 433 -21.71 15.09 -23.22
C LYS A 433 -20.50 15.42 -22.36
N ASP A 434 -20.43 14.86 -21.15
CA ASP A 434 -19.35 15.12 -20.21
C ASP A 434 -18.09 14.31 -20.60
N PRO A 435 -16.96 14.97 -20.91
CA PRO A 435 -15.75 14.28 -21.37
C PRO A 435 -15.19 13.32 -20.33
N ALA A 436 -15.13 13.73 -19.06
CA ALA A 436 -14.60 12.91 -17.97
C ALA A 436 -15.41 11.62 -17.79
N LEU A 437 -16.73 11.73 -17.72
CA LEU A 437 -17.63 10.58 -17.59
C LEU A 437 -17.54 9.64 -18.79
N LYS A 438 -17.44 10.20 -20.00
CA LYS A 438 -17.25 9.41 -21.23
C LYS A 438 -15.98 8.56 -21.14
N ILE A 439 -14.87 9.15 -20.69
CA ILE A 439 -13.59 8.44 -20.49
C ILE A 439 -13.74 7.38 -19.40
N ILE A 440 -14.35 7.72 -18.26
CA ILE A 440 -14.56 6.78 -17.15
C ILE A 440 -15.36 5.55 -17.62
N PHE A 441 -16.45 5.75 -18.37
CA PHE A 441 -17.23 4.64 -18.93
C PHE A 441 -16.43 3.82 -19.94
N GLN A 442 -15.75 4.47 -20.89
CA GLN A 442 -14.94 3.80 -21.90
C GLN A 442 -13.83 2.97 -21.25
N ARG A 443 -13.02 3.58 -20.38
CA ARG A 443 -11.89 2.92 -19.72
C ARG A 443 -12.35 1.82 -18.76
N SER A 444 -13.50 1.94 -18.11
CA SER A 444 -14.06 0.86 -17.28
C SER A 444 -14.46 -0.38 -18.11
N LEU A 445 -15.02 -0.15 -19.31
CA LEU A 445 -15.34 -1.22 -20.25
C LEU A 445 -14.07 -1.86 -20.82
N ASP A 446 -13.09 -1.04 -21.22
CA ASP A 446 -11.80 -1.50 -21.73
C ASP A 446 -11.05 -2.31 -20.68
N PHE A 447 -11.06 -1.84 -19.43
CA PHE A 447 -10.49 -2.55 -18.30
C PHE A 447 -11.16 -3.92 -18.10
N THR A 448 -12.50 -3.98 -18.15
CA THR A 448 -13.24 -5.25 -18.03
C THR A 448 -12.91 -6.20 -19.19
N GLY A 449 -12.78 -5.66 -20.41
CA GLY A 449 -12.36 -6.40 -21.59
C GLY A 449 -10.94 -6.95 -21.44
N LEU A 450 -10.01 -6.10 -20.99
CA LEU A 450 -8.62 -6.47 -20.73
C LEU A 450 -8.54 -7.55 -19.66
N LYS A 451 -9.23 -7.39 -18.52
CA LYS A 451 -9.27 -8.41 -17.46
C LYS A 451 -9.74 -9.76 -17.98
N LYS A 452 -10.79 -9.80 -18.81
CA LYS A 452 -11.25 -11.04 -19.46
C LYS A 452 -10.21 -11.61 -20.41
N LYS A 453 -9.55 -10.78 -21.24
CA LYS A 453 -8.45 -11.23 -22.12
C LYS A 453 -7.29 -11.81 -21.31
N VAL A 454 -6.93 -11.12 -20.23
CA VAL A 454 -5.82 -11.44 -19.33
C VAL A 454 -6.08 -12.77 -18.61
N SER A 455 -7.25 -12.94 -17.99
CA SER A 455 -7.59 -14.17 -17.27
C SER A 455 -7.90 -15.37 -18.17
N ASN A 456 -8.42 -15.17 -19.39
CA ASN A 456 -8.83 -16.31 -20.25
C ASN A 456 -7.79 -16.71 -21.31
N ASN A 457 -6.98 -15.77 -21.82
CA ASN A 457 -6.22 -15.97 -23.06
C ASN A 457 -4.74 -15.56 -23.01
N LEU A 458 -4.34 -14.59 -22.17
CA LEU A 458 -2.94 -14.08 -22.17
C LEU A 458 -1.90 -15.18 -21.99
N PHE A 459 -2.19 -16.08 -21.07
CA PHE A 459 -1.25 -17.11 -20.61
C PHE A 459 -1.70 -18.51 -20.95
N LYS A 460 -2.77 -18.68 -21.73
CA LYS A 460 -3.32 -20.00 -22.09
C LYS A 460 -2.30 -20.88 -22.82
N ASN A 461 -1.35 -20.26 -23.52
CA ASN A 461 -0.23 -20.90 -24.20
C ASN A 461 1.12 -20.65 -23.50
N ARG A 462 1.12 -20.13 -22.28
CA ARG A 462 2.33 -19.85 -21.49
C ARG A 462 2.31 -20.69 -20.22
N ILE A 463 3.48 -20.96 -19.67
CA ILE A 463 3.68 -22.02 -18.65
C ILE A 463 3.26 -21.56 -17.24
N TYR A 464 2.72 -20.35 -17.12
CA TYR A 464 2.65 -19.63 -15.85
C TYR A 464 1.78 -20.28 -14.76
N GLY A 465 0.93 -21.27 -15.06
CA GLY A 465 0.09 -21.97 -14.08
C GLY A 465 0.50 -23.41 -13.78
N GLN A 466 1.65 -23.85 -14.27
CA GLN A 466 2.12 -25.22 -14.11
C GLN A 466 3.41 -25.23 -13.29
N LYS A 467 3.47 -26.03 -12.21
CA LYS A 467 4.74 -26.39 -11.55
C LYS A 467 5.66 -27.27 -12.43
N THR A 468 5.22 -27.52 -13.66
CA THR A 468 5.83 -28.41 -14.62
C THR A 468 6.08 -27.68 -15.94
N PRO A 469 7.13 -28.03 -16.68
CA PRO A 469 7.40 -27.45 -17.99
C PRO A 469 6.26 -27.67 -19.00
N CYS A 470 6.19 -26.84 -20.04
CA CYS A 470 5.16 -26.99 -21.07
C CYS A 470 5.30 -28.29 -21.86
N SER A 471 4.23 -28.64 -22.59
CA SER A 471 4.19 -29.84 -23.45
C SER A 471 5.30 -29.90 -24.52
N GLN A 472 5.86 -28.76 -24.92
CA GLN A 472 6.92 -28.68 -25.92
C GLN A 472 8.31 -29.03 -25.37
N CYS A 473 8.52 -28.97 -24.06
CA CYS A 473 9.84 -29.21 -23.46
C CYS A 473 9.82 -30.10 -22.21
N LYS A 474 8.67 -30.59 -21.77
CA LYS A 474 8.55 -31.46 -20.57
C LYS A 474 9.48 -32.69 -20.62
N ASP A 475 9.70 -33.22 -21.82
CA ASP A 475 10.50 -34.42 -22.05
C ASP A 475 11.99 -34.10 -22.34
N LEU A 476 12.35 -32.81 -22.40
CA LEU A 476 13.74 -32.38 -22.57
C LEU A 476 14.51 -32.37 -21.23
N PRO A 477 15.86 -32.30 -21.26
CA PRO A 477 16.68 -32.11 -20.06
C PRO A 477 16.32 -30.83 -19.29
N GLU A 478 16.63 -30.80 -18.00
CA GLU A 478 16.22 -29.68 -17.12
C GLU A 478 16.72 -28.31 -17.60
N GLN A 479 17.97 -28.21 -18.04
CA GLN A 479 18.53 -26.97 -18.58
C GLN A 479 17.90 -26.51 -19.92
N SER A 480 17.11 -27.36 -20.58
CA SER A 480 16.41 -27.04 -21.83
C SER A 480 14.91 -26.87 -21.62
N ARG A 481 14.44 -26.91 -20.37
CA ARG A 481 13.04 -26.66 -20.04
C ARG A 481 12.80 -25.16 -19.91
N CYS A 482 11.56 -24.76 -20.19
CA CYS A 482 11.09 -23.39 -20.01
C CYS A 482 10.88 -22.98 -18.56
N ILE A 483 10.87 -23.95 -17.63
CA ILE A 483 10.93 -23.70 -16.19
C ILE A 483 12.20 -24.36 -15.70
N GLN A 484 13.09 -23.55 -15.14
CA GLN A 484 14.37 -23.98 -14.59
C GLN A 484 14.43 -23.63 -13.12
N LYS A 485 14.90 -24.57 -12.31
CA LYS A 485 15.06 -24.38 -10.88
C LYS A 485 16.51 -24.00 -10.58
N ILE A 486 16.70 -22.94 -9.81
CA ILE A 486 17.99 -22.53 -9.29
C ILE A 486 17.93 -22.72 -7.77
N TYR A 487 18.75 -23.62 -7.24
CA TYR A 487 18.91 -23.78 -5.80
C TYR A 487 20.06 -22.89 -5.34
N ILE A 488 19.80 -22.02 -4.37
CA ILE A 488 20.79 -21.09 -3.83
C ILE A 488 20.94 -21.27 -2.33
N GLU A 489 22.17 -21.13 -1.86
CA GLU A 489 22.49 -20.97 -0.45
C GLU A 489 22.76 -19.48 -0.21
N ARG A 490 21.96 -18.84 0.65
CA ARG A 490 22.07 -17.41 0.94
C ARG A 490 23.43 -17.10 1.58
N LYS A 491 24.14 -16.13 1.00
CA LYS A 491 25.44 -15.65 1.45
C LYS A 491 25.29 -14.30 2.12
N VAL A 492 26.07 -14.07 3.18
CA VAL A 492 26.21 -12.73 3.75
C VAL A 492 27.10 -11.91 2.82
N VAL A 493 26.54 -10.83 2.29
CA VAL A 493 27.30 -9.89 1.46
C VAL A 493 28.21 -9.05 2.36
N ALA A 494 29.49 -8.99 2.01
CA ALA A 494 30.47 -8.24 2.77
C ALA A 494 30.11 -6.74 2.83
N SER A 495 30.18 -6.15 4.03
CA SER A 495 29.69 -4.79 4.30
C SER A 495 30.35 -3.69 3.45
N GLU A 496 31.58 -3.94 3.01
CA GLU A 496 32.38 -3.08 2.14
C GLU A 496 31.84 -3.01 0.70
N HIS A 497 31.12 -4.05 0.25
CA HIS A 497 30.49 -4.10 -1.07
C HIS A 497 29.13 -3.42 -1.10
N ILE A 498 28.50 -3.22 0.06
CA ILE A 498 27.19 -2.56 0.17
C ILE A 498 27.32 -1.12 -0.31
N GLY A 499 26.51 -0.73 -1.31
CA GLY A 499 26.57 0.59 -1.93
C GLY A 499 27.65 0.76 -3.01
N CYS A 500 28.39 -0.28 -3.37
CA CYS A 500 29.20 -0.26 -4.59
C CYS A 500 28.30 -0.37 -5.82
N GLY A 501 28.69 0.31 -6.91
CA GLY A 501 28.09 0.03 -8.21
C GLY A 501 28.61 -1.30 -8.74
N VAL A 502 27.85 -1.99 -9.58
CA VAL A 502 28.34 -3.19 -10.26
C VAL A 502 28.15 -3.01 -11.76
N SER A 503 29.19 -3.30 -12.54
CA SER A 503 29.16 -3.18 -13.99
C SER A 503 30.12 -4.16 -14.66
N LEU A 504 29.73 -4.63 -15.83
CA LEU A 504 30.59 -5.38 -16.75
C LEU A 504 31.23 -4.46 -17.80
N ALA A 505 30.85 -3.18 -17.84
CA ALA A 505 31.51 -2.21 -18.69
C ALA A 505 32.94 -1.91 -18.17
N PRO A 506 33.90 -1.69 -19.07
CA PRO A 506 35.24 -1.24 -18.73
C PRO A 506 35.22 -0.04 -17.75
N PRO A 507 36.08 0.00 -16.71
CA PRO A 507 36.04 1.05 -15.70
C PRO A 507 36.15 2.49 -16.25
N ASP A 508 36.80 2.66 -17.40
CA ASP A 508 36.94 3.92 -18.13
C ASP A 508 35.66 4.40 -18.83
N LEU A 509 34.67 3.52 -19.01
CA LEU A 509 33.37 3.84 -19.58
C LEU A 509 32.27 4.08 -18.52
N VAL A 510 32.62 3.96 -17.23
CA VAL A 510 31.65 3.98 -16.13
C VAL A 510 32.01 5.07 -15.11
N ASP A 511 31.27 6.18 -15.15
CA ASP A 511 31.38 7.21 -14.10
C ASP A 511 30.80 6.72 -12.77
N ALA A 512 31.62 6.66 -11.73
CA ALA A 512 31.18 6.43 -10.36
C ALA A 512 30.59 7.72 -9.76
N LEU A 513 29.31 7.70 -9.41
CA LEU A 513 28.66 8.75 -8.66
C LEU A 513 29.11 8.71 -7.18
N PRO A 514 29.60 9.82 -6.62
CA PRO A 514 29.99 9.89 -5.21
C PRO A 514 28.79 9.70 -4.27
N MET A 515 28.94 8.90 -3.21
CA MET A 515 27.89 8.68 -2.19
C MET A 515 28.05 9.61 -0.99
N ARG A 516 26.95 10.05 -0.38
CA ARG A 516 27.01 10.92 0.82
C ARG A 516 27.43 10.10 2.04
N ASN A 517 28.44 10.56 2.78
CA ASN A 517 29.00 9.83 3.91
C ASN A 517 28.02 9.78 5.10
N LYS A 518 27.83 8.62 5.74
CA LYS A 518 26.88 8.44 6.86
C LYS A 518 27.30 9.13 8.15
N LYS A 519 28.61 9.35 8.34
CA LYS A 519 29.17 9.88 9.59
C LYS A 519 29.24 11.40 9.63
N ASP A 520 29.32 12.05 8.46
CA ASP A 520 29.37 13.51 8.34
C ASP A 520 28.11 14.00 7.61
N SER A 521 27.16 14.53 8.36
CA SER A 521 26.00 15.26 7.83
C SER A 521 26.41 16.50 6.99
N ALA A 522 27.69 16.88 7.04
CA ALA A 522 28.28 17.96 6.27
C ALA A 522 29.17 17.46 5.12
N LYS A 523 28.63 17.54 3.89
CA LYS A 523 29.35 17.75 2.61
C LYS A 523 30.40 16.73 2.12
N SER A 524 30.80 15.69 2.87
CA SER A 524 31.77 14.72 2.36
C SER A 524 31.07 13.64 1.53
N PHE A 525 31.54 13.46 0.29
CA PHE A 525 31.14 12.35 -0.56
C PHE A 525 32.24 11.28 -0.54
N GLU A 526 31.87 10.04 -0.26
CA GLU A 526 32.74 8.87 -0.38
C GLU A 526 32.57 8.29 -1.80
N LYS A 527 33.66 8.23 -2.59
CA LYS A 527 33.65 7.49 -3.85
C LYS A 527 33.66 6.00 -3.53
N ARG A 528 32.58 5.30 -3.86
CA ARG A 528 32.53 3.83 -3.81
C ARG A 528 32.97 3.26 -5.16
N PRO A 529 33.73 2.16 -5.18
CA PRO A 529 34.19 1.55 -6.43
C PRO A 529 33.01 0.97 -7.23
N ILE A 530 33.21 0.87 -8.54
CA ILE A 530 32.40 0.02 -9.40
C ILE A 530 33.07 -1.35 -9.43
N LEU A 531 32.34 -2.37 -8.99
CA LEU A 531 32.79 -3.75 -8.95
C LEU A 531 32.41 -4.46 -10.24
N HIS A 532 33.25 -5.40 -10.66
CA HIS A 532 32.91 -6.38 -11.67
C HIS A 532 32.19 -7.57 -11.02
N PRO A 533 31.15 -8.18 -11.61
CA PRO A 533 30.44 -9.33 -11.03
C PRO A 533 31.36 -10.49 -10.61
N ASN A 534 32.44 -10.73 -11.35
CA ASN A 534 33.46 -11.74 -10.99
C ASN A 534 34.16 -11.45 -9.65
N GLN A 535 34.34 -10.18 -9.27
CA GLN A 535 34.92 -9.81 -7.97
C GLN A 535 33.98 -10.17 -6.80
N LEU A 536 32.68 -10.27 -7.09
CA LEU A 536 31.65 -10.71 -6.15
C LEU A 536 31.37 -12.22 -6.26
N GLY A 537 32.07 -12.94 -7.16
CA GLY A 537 31.86 -14.37 -7.39
C GLY A 537 30.46 -14.69 -7.93
N LEU A 538 29.83 -13.77 -8.65
CA LEU A 538 28.45 -13.93 -9.14
C LEU A 538 28.39 -14.79 -10.40
N LYS A 539 27.46 -15.74 -10.43
CA LYS A 539 27.14 -16.51 -11.63
C LYS A 539 26.14 -15.76 -12.50
N ALA A 540 26.45 -15.62 -13.79
CA ALA A 540 25.53 -15.06 -14.77
C ALA A 540 24.38 -16.02 -15.08
N ILE A 541 23.16 -15.50 -15.11
CA ILE A 541 21.98 -16.15 -15.66
C ILE A 541 21.51 -15.33 -16.85
N CYS A 542 21.42 -15.97 -18.01
CA CYS A 542 21.04 -15.33 -19.27
C CYS A 542 19.79 -15.99 -19.84
N SER A 543 19.11 -15.31 -20.75
CA SER A 543 18.08 -15.92 -21.57
C SER A 543 18.66 -16.97 -22.52
N ASP A 544 17.84 -17.99 -22.84
CA ASP A 544 18.12 -18.94 -23.92
C ASP A 544 17.07 -18.73 -25.02
N GLU A 545 17.49 -18.12 -26.12
CA GLU A 545 16.62 -17.79 -27.25
C GLU A 545 15.95 -19.02 -27.87
N GLN A 546 16.61 -20.20 -27.85
CA GLN A 546 15.99 -21.42 -28.38
C GLN A 546 14.83 -21.89 -27.50
N ILE A 547 14.97 -21.75 -26.17
CA ILE A 547 13.88 -22.04 -25.24
C ILE A 547 12.75 -21.03 -25.42
N ILE A 548 13.07 -19.74 -25.57
CA ILE A 548 12.09 -18.68 -25.77
C ILE A 548 11.34 -18.86 -27.10
N GLU A 549 12.02 -19.16 -28.21
CA GLU A 549 11.39 -19.42 -29.50
C GLU A 549 10.42 -20.61 -29.44
N ARG A 550 10.85 -21.71 -28.80
CA ARG A 550 10.05 -22.93 -28.65
C ARG A 550 8.88 -22.77 -27.68
N CYS A 551 9.15 -22.22 -26.49
CA CYS A 551 8.25 -22.25 -25.34
C CYS A 551 7.57 -20.89 -25.06
N ARG A 552 7.94 -19.84 -25.81
CA ARG A 552 7.43 -18.46 -25.73
C ARG A 552 7.79 -17.68 -24.46
N SER A 553 8.43 -18.33 -23.49
CA SER A 553 8.93 -17.74 -22.26
C SER A 553 9.92 -18.69 -21.59
N LEU A 554 10.79 -18.12 -20.76
CA LEU A 554 11.71 -18.85 -19.90
C LEU A 554 11.61 -18.29 -18.46
N ILE A 555 11.33 -19.19 -17.52
CA ILE A 555 11.12 -18.89 -16.11
C ILE A 555 12.23 -19.55 -15.30
N TYR A 556 12.86 -18.76 -14.44
CA TYR A 556 13.76 -19.22 -13.39
C TYR A 556 13.04 -19.12 -12.06
N GLN A 557 12.89 -20.24 -11.36
CA GLN A 557 12.39 -20.30 -9.99
C GLN A 557 13.57 -20.50 -9.05
N ILE A 558 13.75 -19.57 -8.12
CA ILE A 558 14.87 -19.56 -7.18
C ILE A 558 14.38 -20.20 -5.88
N TYR A 559 15.07 -21.25 -5.44
CA TYR A 559 14.73 -22.03 -4.25
C TYR A 559 15.82 -21.91 -3.21
N ASP A 560 15.41 -21.94 -1.95
CA ASP A 560 16.33 -22.10 -0.84
C ASP A 560 16.90 -23.53 -0.86
N GLN A 561 18.23 -23.66 -0.94
CA GLN A 561 18.90 -24.96 -0.91
C GLN A 561 18.68 -25.69 0.43
N SER A 562 18.50 -24.96 1.53
CA SER A 562 18.20 -25.53 2.85
C SER A 562 16.72 -25.91 3.01
N GLN A 563 15.83 -25.26 2.25
CA GLN A 563 14.40 -25.54 2.20
C GLN A 563 13.92 -25.69 0.74
N PRO A 564 14.18 -26.83 0.08
CA PRO A 564 14.02 -27.00 -1.38
C PRO A 564 12.59 -26.84 -1.92
N GLU A 565 11.60 -26.73 -1.04
CA GLU A 565 10.19 -26.51 -1.38
C GLU A 565 9.78 -25.03 -1.30
N THR A 566 10.64 -24.18 -0.73
CA THR A 566 10.40 -22.75 -0.55
C THR A 566 10.97 -22.00 -1.76
N ILE A 567 10.09 -21.40 -2.56
CA ILE A 567 10.49 -20.43 -3.59
C ILE A 567 10.87 -19.14 -2.87
N LEU A 568 12.08 -18.67 -3.11
CA LEU A 568 12.56 -17.38 -2.63
C LEU A 568 12.15 -16.28 -3.61
N ASP A 569 12.40 -16.49 -4.90
CA ASP A 569 12.14 -15.49 -5.94
C ASP A 569 11.90 -16.16 -7.29
N PHE A 570 11.46 -15.37 -8.28
CA PHE A 570 11.46 -15.80 -9.68
C PHE A 570 11.94 -14.70 -10.63
N TRP A 571 12.41 -15.15 -11.79
CA TRP A 571 12.72 -14.31 -12.93
C TRP A 571 12.08 -14.87 -14.20
N ILE A 572 11.59 -13.98 -15.05
CA ILE A 572 10.93 -14.34 -16.30
C ILE A 572 11.53 -13.55 -17.45
N TYR A 573 11.85 -14.28 -18.51
CA TYR A 573 12.14 -13.74 -19.83
C TYR A 573 10.93 -13.90 -20.75
N GLU A 574 10.71 -12.88 -21.57
CA GLU A 574 9.51 -12.76 -22.41
C GLU A 574 8.23 -12.90 -21.56
N ALA A 575 8.06 -12.04 -20.56
CA ALA A 575 7.00 -12.10 -19.56
C ALA A 575 5.59 -11.95 -20.17
N PHE A 576 5.43 -10.98 -21.08
CA PHE A 576 4.15 -10.59 -21.67
C PHE A 576 4.06 -10.95 -23.17
N PRO A 577 2.88 -11.28 -23.71
CA PRO A 577 2.66 -11.32 -25.15
C PRO A 577 2.85 -9.94 -25.78
N LYS A 578 3.26 -9.89 -27.06
CA LYS A 578 3.57 -8.63 -27.76
C LYS A 578 2.45 -7.58 -27.67
N GLU A 579 1.19 -7.95 -27.93
CA GLU A 579 0.03 -7.03 -27.83
C GLU A 579 -0.06 -6.37 -26.45
N ILE A 580 0.25 -7.12 -25.39
CA ILE A 580 0.19 -6.62 -24.01
C ILE A 580 1.43 -5.78 -23.70
N LEU A 581 2.61 -6.24 -24.09
CA LEU A 581 3.84 -5.48 -23.92
C LEU A 581 3.74 -4.11 -24.60
N ASP A 582 3.28 -4.06 -25.86
CA ASP A 582 3.09 -2.81 -26.61
C ASP A 582 2.13 -1.85 -25.87
N LYS A 583 1.08 -2.40 -25.24
CA LYS A 583 0.15 -1.62 -24.41
C LYS A 583 0.80 -1.12 -23.12
N LEU A 584 1.52 -1.98 -22.38
CA LEU A 584 2.25 -1.60 -21.16
C LEU A 584 3.28 -0.50 -21.45
N ILE A 585 4.01 -0.63 -22.57
CA ILE A 585 4.95 0.36 -23.08
C ILE A 585 4.21 1.67 -23.38
N SER A 586 3.11 1.63 -24.15
CA SER A 586 2.32 2.82 -24.46
C SER A 586 1.82 3.55 -23.21
N ASN A 587 1.27 2.80 -22.24
CA ASN A 587 0.83 3.32 -20.95
C ASN A 587 2.00 3.99 -20.20
N HIS A 588 3.17 3.34 -20.17
CA HIS A 588 4.38 3.89 -19.56
C HIS A 588 4.85 5.19 -20.22
N HIS A 589 4.89 5.27 -21.56
CA HIS A 589 5.23 6.51 -22.29
C HIS A 589 4.23 7.62 -22.02
N GLN A 590 2.93 7.33 -21.93
CA GLN A 590 1.93 8.35 -21.58
C GLN A 590 2.16 8.90 -20.17
N LEU A 591 2.49 8.03 -19.21
CA LEU A 591 2.81 8.46 -17.84
C LEU A 591 4.13 9.25 -17.74
N GLN A 592 5.05 9.14 -18.72
CA GLN A 592 6.27 9.97 -18.79
C GLN A 592 5.96 11.47 -18.96
N HIS A 593 4.80 11.80 -19.51
CA HIS A 593 4.38 13.18 -19.74
C HIS A 593 3.59 13.78 -18.58
N VAL A 594 3.22 12.97 -17.58
CA VAL A 594 2.52 13.45 -16.39
C VAL A 594 3.53 14.06 -15.43
N SER A 595 3.26 15.29 -14.98
CA SER A 595 4.13 15.98 -14.03
C SER A 595 4.32 15.14 -12.76
N LYS A 596 5.58 14.86 -12.40
CA LYS A 596 5.89 14.10 -11.19
C LYS A 596 5.78 14.96 -9.93
N ILE A 597 5.33 14.38 -8.84
CA ILE A 597 5.53 14.89 -7.49
C ILE A 597 6.89 14.38 -7.06
N ASN A 598 7.87 15.29 -6.88
CA ASN A 598 9.16 14.89 -6.35
C ASN A 598 8.94 14.41 -4.91
N ARG A 599 9.19 13.11 -4.65
CA ARG A 599 9.16 12.54 -3.29
C ARG A 599 10.28 13.20 -2.46
N GLY A 600 9.93 14.17 -1.63
CA GLY A 600 10.84 14.83 -0.69
C GLY A 600 10.91 14.11 0.66
N LYS A 601 11.64 14.71 1.62
CA LYS A 601 11.64 14.29 3.04
C LYS A 601 10.23 14.18 3.63
N GLN A 602 9.30 14.97 3.10
CA GLN A 602 7.89 14.98 3.47
C GLN A 602 7.30 13.58 3.27
N PHE A 603 7.44 12.96 2.09
CA PHE A 603 6.91 11.62 1.80
C PHE A 603 7.65 10.45 2.50
N GLN A 604 8.88 10.65 3.00
CA GLN A 604 9.61 9.59 3.73
C GLN A 604 8.91 9.16 5.00
N ASN A 605 8.13 10.08 5.57
CA ASN A 605 7.28 9.76 6.68
C ASN A 605 5.98 9.12 6.24
N TYR A 606 5.68 8.82 4.98
CA TYR A 606 4.38 8.26 4.54
C TYR A 606 4.57 6.94 3.78
N SER A 607 5.79 6.72 3.29
CA SER A 607 6.20 5.47 2.66
C SER A 607 6.30 4.36 3.69
N GLN A 608 5.56 3.28 3.48
CA GLN A 608 5.86 2.01 4.14
C GLN A 608 7.13 1.44 3.50
N GLY A 609 8.21 1.37 4.28
CA GLY A 609 9.54 1.01 3.79
C GLY A 609 10.39 2.23 3.40
N GLN A 610 11.70 2.08 3.53
CA GLN A 610 12.68 3.05 3.04
C GLN A 610 13.52 2.37 1.97
N MET A 611 13.21 2.64 0.70
CA MET A 611 14.15 2.34 -0.38
C MET A 611 15.34 3.30 -0.26
N PHE A 612 16.50 2.76 0.10
CA PHE A 612 17.73 3.52 0.12
C PHE A 612 18.44 3.36 -1.22
N GLY A 613 18.35 4.36 -2.09
CA GLY A 613 19.27 4.47 -3.22
C GLY A 613 20.72 4.54 -2.71
N ARG A 614 21.39 3.39 -2.59
CA ARG A 614 22.79 3.26 -2.16
C ARG A 614 23.56 2.58 -3.28
N GLY A 615 24.46 3.31 -3.90
CA GLY A 615 25.22 2.82 -5.03
C GLY A 615 26.14 3.90 -5.59
N ALA A 616 27.32 3.52 -6.08
CA ALA A 616 28.11 4.35 -6.99
C ALA A 616 27.38 4.62 -8.32
N ARG A 617 26.26 3.94 -8.56
CA ARG A 617 25.25 4.28 -9.55
C ARG A 617 23.88 4.25 -8.86
N SER A 618 23.11 5.32 -8.96
CA SER A 618 21.68 5.26 -8.65
C SER A 618 20.96 4.62 -9.82
N ALA A 619 19.94 3.79 -9.57
CA ALA A 619 19.05 3.35 -10.63
C ALA A 619 18.59 4.60 -11.41
N MET A 620 18.62 4.57 -12.75
CA MET A 620 17.99 5.62 -13.56
C MET A 620 16.45 5.53 -13.53
N GLY A 621 15.88 4.69 -12.66
CA GLY A 621 14.47 4.71 -12.32
C GLY A 621 14.11 5.98 -11.55
N GLY A 622 13.05 6.65 -11.99
CA GLY A 622 12.64 7.98 -11.52
C GLY A 622 12.37 8.97 -12.66
N MET A 623 12.39 8.51 -13.91
CA MET A 623 11.68 9.21 -14.97
C MET A 623 10.18 9.13 -14.67
N PRO A 624 9.38 10.12 -15.11
CA PRO A 624 7.94 9.98 -14.97
C PRO A 624 7.47 8.70 -15.69
N GLY A 625 6.40 8.06 -15.23
CA GLY A 625 5.98 6.72 -15.70
C GLY A 625 6.65 5.48 -15.10
N ASP A 626 7.75 5.59 -14.34
CA ASP A 626 8.38 4.43 -13.67
C ASP A 626 7.65 3.98 -12.37
N SER A 627 6.53 4.61 -11.99
CA SER A 627 5.77 4.38 -10.75
C SER A 627 6.54 4.63 -9.42
N TYR A 628 7.83 4.99 -9.48
CA TYR A 628 8.66 5.38 -8.31
C TYR A 628 8.26 6.70 -7.63
N VAL A 629 7.40 7.50 -8.25
CA VAL A 629 6.95 8.79 -7.75
C VAL A 629 5.45 8.94 -8.00
N PHE A 630 4.74 9.59 -7.08
CA PHE A 630 3.36 9.97 -7.35
C PHE A 630 3.33 11.03 -8.44
N TYR A 631 2.27 11.08 -9.23
CA TYR A 631 2.16 12.03 -10.34
C TYR A 631 1.14 13.12 -10.00
N LYS A 632 1.55 14.39 -10.14
CA LYS A 632 0.74 15.58 -9.86
C LYS A 632 -0.47 15.64 -10.78
N GLY A 633 -0.31 15.17 -12.02
CA GLY A 633 -1.40 15.04 -12.98
C GLY A 633 -2.25 13.77 -12.85
N MET A 634 -2.12 12.95 -11.80
CA MET A 634 -3.12 11.91 -11.47
C MET A 634 -4.24 12.49 -10.57
N ASP A 635 -4.73 13.67 -10.93
CA ASP A 635 -5.77 14.39 -10.18
C ASP A 635 -7.20 13.97 -10.50
N ALA A 636 -7.38 13.13 -11.53
CA ALA A 636 -8.68 12.77 -12.10
C ALA A 636 -9.54 13.98 -12.49
N ASP A 637 -8.95 15.18 -12.64
CA ASP A 637 -9.66 16.40 -13.00
C ASP A 637 -9.68 16.59 -14.52
N GLN A 638 -8.57 16.32 -15.19
CA GLN A 638 -8.50 16.40 -16.65
C GLN A 638 -8.46 15.02 -17.31
N GLU A 639 -8.71 14.97 -18.61
CA GLU A 639 -8.70 13.74 -19.40
C GLU A 639 -7.37 12.99 -19.24
N GLU A 640 -6.26 13.72 -19.25
CA GLU A 640 -4.91 13.19 -19.08
C GLU A 640 -4.77 12.49 -17.73
N GLY A 641 -5.31 13.08 -16.65
CA GLY A 641 -5.21 12.53 -15.31
C GLY A 641 -6.09 11.31 -15.09
N ILE A 642 -7.29 11.29 -15.67
CA ILE A 642 -8.16 10.11 -15.68
C ILE A 642 -7.48 8.97 -16.44
N ASN A 643 -6.96 9.24 -17.65
CA ASN A 643 -6.25 8.24 -18.45
C ASN A 643 -4.99 7.74 -17.73
N ALA A 644 -4.22 8.61 -17.09
CA ALA A 644 -3.05 8.23 -16.30
C ALA A 644 -3.40 7.22 -15.20
N LEU A 645 -4.46 7.50 -14.44
CA LEU A 645 -4.95 6.59 -13.40
C LEU A 645 -5.42 5.24 -13.96
N PHE A 646 -6.15 5.22 -15.07
CA PHE A 646 -6.57 3.96 -15.70
C PHE A 646 -5.40 3.18 -16.32
N ASN A 647 -4.43 3.86 -16.94
CA ASN A 647 -3.20 3.25 -17.42
C ASN A 647 -2.44 2.60 -16.25
N ASP A 648 -2.44 3.24 -15.07
CA ASP A 648 -1.84 2.67 -13.88
C ASP A 648 -2.56 1.42 -13.35
N ALA A 649 -3.88 1.49 -13.27
CA ALA A 649 -4.72 0.37 -12.85
C ALA A 649 -4.63 -0.83 -13.80
N GLU A 650 -4.57 -0.60 -15.11
CA GLU A 650 -4.46 -1.66 -16.13
C GLU A 650 -3.15 -2.41 -16.03
N ASP A 651 -2.03 -1.71 -15.98
CA ASP A 651 -0.71 -2.35 -15.91
C ASP A 651 -0.56 -3.07 -14.57
N SER A 652 -1.06 -2.47 -13.49
CA SER A 652 -1.11 -3.11 -12.18
C SER A 652 -1.87 -4.43 -12.22
N MET A 653 -3.03 -4.45 -12.86
CA MET A 653 -3.82 -5.68 -13.01
C MET A 653 -3.11 -6.73 -13.87
N VAL A 654 -2.39 -6.34 -14.92
CA VAL A 654 -1.62 -7.29 -15.75
C VAL A 654 -0.53 -7.94 -14.93
N LEU A 655 0.25 -7.16 -14.18
CA LEU A 655 1.33 -7.65 -13.33
C LEU A 655 0.81 -8.55 -12.22
N SER A 656 -0.25 -8.14 -11.52
CA SER A 656 -0.87 -8.94 -10.46
C SER A 656 -1.45 -10.25 -10.97
N GLU A 657 -1.99 -10.30 -12.20
CA GLU A 657 -2.40 -11.57 -12.79
C GLU A 657 -1.20 -12.49 -13.05
N VAL A 658 -0.06 -11.97 -13.52
CA VAL A 658 1.14 -12.81 -13.69
C VAL A 658 1.55 -13.45 -12.36
N ALA A 659 1.62 -12.66 -11.29
CA ALA A 659 1.92 -13.20 -9.96
C ALA A 659 0.88 -14.20 -9.47
N ARG A 660 -0.42 -13.94 -9.67
CA ARG A 660 -1.50 -14.86 -9.26
C ARG A 660 -1.32 -16.25 -9.86
N ILE A 661 -0.86 -16.31 -11.10
CA ILE A 661 -0.71 -17.56 -11.83
C ILE A 661 0.60 -18.26 -11.41
N LEU A 662 1.70 -17.53 -11.24
CA LEU A 662 3.03 -18.05 -10.94
C LEU A 662 3.29 -18.40 -9.47
N ASP A 663 2.93 -17.49 -8.58
CA ASP A 663 3.23 -17.53 -7.16
C ASP A 663 2.06 -16.92 -6.39
N PHE A 664 1.09 -17.77 -6.10
CA PHE A 664 -0.12 -17.37 -5.38
C PHE A 664 0.17 -16.79 -3.98
N PRO A 665 1.12 -17.33 -3.18
CA PRO A 665 1.61 -16.66 -1.98
C PRO A 665 2.06 -15.22 -2.21
N LEU A 666 2.92 -14.97 -3.20
CA LEU A 666 3.35 -13.61 -3.55
C LEU A 666 2.16 -12.72 -3.94
N PHE A 667 1.28 -13.21 -4.80
CA PHE A 667 0.05 -12.49 -5.17
C PHE A 667 -0.81 -12.16 -3.95
N SER A 668 -0.95 -13.09 -3.01
CA SER A 668 -1.73 -12.89 -1.78
C SER A 668 -1.09 -11.81 -0.91
N ALA A 669 0.24 -11.82 -0.79
CA ALA A 669 0.99 -10.80 -0.06
C ALA A 669 0.87 -9.42 -0.73
N LEU A 670 1.00 -9.33 -2.06
CA LEU A 670 0.80 -8.10 -2.83
C LEU A 670 -0.63 -7.56 -2.66
N LYS A 671 -1.63 -8.44 -2.70
CA LYS A 671 -3.04 -8.09 -2.52
C LYS A 671 -3.31 -7.58 -1.11
N GLU A 672 -2.79 -8.26 -0.09
CA GLU A 672 -2.92 -7.85 1.32
C GLU A 672 -2.23 -6.52 1.58
N ALA A 673 -1.00 -6.34 1.08
CA ALA A 673 -0.26 -5.08 1.16
C ALA A 673 -0.98 -3.93 0.44
N THR A 674 -1.62 -4.20 -0.70
CA THR A 674 -2.40 -3.19 -1.43
C THR A 674 -3.71 -2.86 -0.71
N GLU A 675 -4.43 -3.85 -0.17
CA GLU A 675 -5.65 -3.59 0.62
C GLU A 675 -5.32 -2.74 1.87
N ALA A 676 -4.09 -2.81 2.38
CA ALA A 676 -3.55 -1.98 3.47
C ALA A 676 -2.92 -0.64 3.01
N GLY A 677 -2.49 -0.53 1.75
CA GLY A 677 -1.93 0.67 1.11
C GLY A 677 -3.02 1.56 0.48
N ASP A 678 -2.78 2.86 0.32
CA ASP A 678 -3.81 3.76 -0.22
C ASP A 678 -4.22 3.32 -1.64
N LYS A 679 -5.54 3.36 -1.91
CA LYS A 679 -6.20 2.73 -3.06
C LYS A 679 -6.02 3.55 -4.34
N LEU A 680 -4.78 3.62 -4.84
CA LEU A 680 -4.43 4.22 -6.14
C LEU A 680 -4.85 3.39 -7.35
N GLY A 681 -5.59 2.29 -7.13
CA GLY A 681 -5.88 1.28 -8.14
C GLY A 681 -5.64 -0.11 -7.56
N ILE A 682 -5.57 -1.11 -8.44
CA ILE A 682 -5.64 -2.53 -8.02
C ILE A 682 -4.39 -3.01 -7.27
N SER A 683 -3.20 -2.41 -7.43
CA SER A 683 -1.95 -2.89 -6.80
C SER A 683 -0.77 -1.88 -6.74
N GLY A 684 -1.01 -0.57 -6.89
CA GLY A 684 0.03 0.41 -7.27
C GLY A 684 1.19 0.70 -6.29
N ALA A 685 1.22 0.11 -5.09
CA ALA A 685 2.29 0.35 -4.12
C ALA A 685 3.47 -0.62 -4.23
N THR A 686 3.29 -1.80 -4.83
CA THR A 686 4.27 -2.90 -4.84
C THR A 686 4.68 -3.34 -6.25
N LEU A 687 4.26 -2.59 -7.26
CA LEU A 687 4.52 -2.86 -8.67
C LEU A 687 5.39 -1.75 -9.27
N TYR A 688 6.60 -2.12 -9.67
CA TYR A 688 7.57 -1.18 -10.22
C TYR A 688 7.71 -1.39 -11.72
N ARG A 689 7.70 -0.27 -12.44
CA ARG A 689 7.95 -0.22 -13.87
C ARG A 689 9.29 0.41 -14.08
N CYS A 690 10.10 -0.18 -14.94
CA CYS A 690 11.41 0.38 -15.12
C CYS A 690 11.84 0.41 -16.57
N LYS A 691 12.46 1.53 -16.96
CA LYS A 691 13.26 1.68 -18.18
C LYS A 691 14.74 1.73 -17.78
N ASN A 692 15.57 0.83 -18.32
CA ASN A 692 17.01 0.76 -18.02
C ASN A 692 17.33 0.57 -16.52
N TYR A 693 16.62 -0.35 -15.84
CA TYR A 693 16.76 -0.53 -14.41
C TYR A 693 18.03 -1.25 -13.99
N THR A 694 18.79 -0.60 -13.12
CA THR A 694 19.95 -1.18 -12.46
C THR A 694 19.59 -1.33 -10.99
N SER A 695 19.54 -2.53 -10.45
CA SER A 695 19.46 -2.70 -9.00
C SER A 695 20.79 -2.27 -8.38
N PRO A 696 20.83 -1.26 -7.49
CA PRO A 696 22.01 -1.07 -6.67
C PRO A 696 22.26 -2.33 -5.83
N LEU A 697 23.49 -2.55 -5.36
CA LEU A 697 23.74 -3.61 -4.38
C LEU A 697 23.30 -3.07 -3.00
N HIS A 698 22.02 -3.24 -2.68
CA HIS A 698 21.35 -2.76 -1.48
C HIS A 698 20.58 -3.88 -0.78
N CYS A 699 20.39 -3.75 0.54
CA CYS A 699 19.43 -4.55 1.29
C CYS A 699 18.19 -3.69 1.47
N ASP A 700 17.15 -3.94 0.69
CA ASP A 700 15.83 -3.38 0.96
C ASP A 700 15.18 -4.21 2.07
N ASN A 701 14.57 -3.52 3.04
CA ASN A 701 13.69 -4.12 4.04
C ASN A 701 12.27 -3.67 3.68
N ASP A 702 11.84 -4.08 2.48
CA ASP A 702 10.50 -3.73 2.04
C ASP A 702 9.46 -4.40 2.96
N VAL A 703 8.39 -3.65 3.25
CA VAL A 703 7.34 -4.10 4.17
C VAL A 703 6.53 -5.25 3.56
N ALA A 704 6.54 -5.35 2.23
CA ALA A 704 5.93 -6.42 1.47
C ALA A 704 6.78 -6.73 0.23
N PRO A 705 6.75 -7.97 -0.28
CA PRO A 705 7.34 -8.32 -1.56
C PRO A 705 6.80 -7.42 -2.70
N GLY A 706 7.62 -7.20 -3.72
CA GLY A 706 7.29 -6.44 -4.92
C GLY A 706 7.41 -7.24 -6.22
N LEU A 707 6.88 -6.68 -7.30
CA LEU A 707 7.15 -7.13 -8.68
C LEU A 707 7.77 -5.98 -9.47
N CYS A 708 8.79 -6.31 -10.25
CA CYS A 708 9.49 -5.36 -11.10
C CYS A 708 9.45 -5.83 -12.55
N ALA A 709 9.03 -4.95 -13.47
CA ALA A 709 8.96 -5.24 -14.90
C ALA A 709 9.87 -4.31 -15.72
N GLN A 710 10.71 -4.91 -16.57
CA GLN A 710 11.54 -4.23 -17.55
C GLN A 710 10.85 -4.30 -18.91
N TYR A 711 10.10 -3.26 -19.30
CA TYR A 711 9.40 -3.25 -20.58
C TYR A 711 10.35 -3.03 -21.76
N GLU A 712 11.24 -2.03 -21.65
CA GLU A 712 12.21 -1.67 -22.69
C GLU A 712 13.62 -1.56 -22.12
N LEU A 713 14.60 -2.19 -22.76
CA LEU A 713 16.02 -2.03 -22.45
C LEU A 713 16.74 -1.32 -23.61
N GLN A 714 17.32 -0.15 -23.35
CA GLN A 714 18.10 0.65 -24.31
C GLN A 714 19.62 0.52 -24.10
N ALA A 715 20.04 -0.38 -23.23
CA ALA A 715 21.44 -0.60 -22.85
C ALA A 715 22.19 -1.45 -23.88
N ARG A 716 23.52 -1.35 -23.87
CA ARG A 716 24.35 -2.17 -24.77
C ARG A 716 24.37 -3.62 -24.29
N LYS A 717 23.88 -4.53 -25.14
CA LYS A 717 23.82 -5.97 -24.86
C LYS A 717 25.19 -6.55 -24.53
N GLU A 718 26.26 -6.12 -25.22
CA GLU A 718 27.62 -6.64 -25.00
C GLU A 718 28.20 -6.39 -23.60
N HIS A 719 27.63 -5.44 -22.85
CA HIS A 719 28.12 -5.05 -21.53
C HIS A 719 27.18 -5.52 -20.41
N HIS A 720 26.13 -6.29 -20.73
CA HIS A 720 25.04 -6.66 -19.80
C HIS A 720 24.64 -5.48 -18.89
N GLU A 721 24.60 -4.29 -19.47
CA GLU A 721 24.31 -3.07 -18.72
C GLU A 721 22.92 -3.20 -18.12
N TYR A 722 22.80 -2.85 -16.84
CA TYR A 722 21.56 -2.92 -16.08
C TYR A 722 21.07 -4.36 -15.80
N ALA A 723 22.00 -5.32 -15.76
CA ALA A 723 21.75 -6.61 -15.13
C ALA A 723 21.28 -6.46 -13.68
N PHE A 724 20.34 -7.32 -13.26
CA PHE A 724 19.83 -7.34 -11.89
C PHE A 724 20.68 -8.27 -11.04
N ILE A 725 21.10 -7.82 -9.86
CA ILE A 725 22.08 -8.53 -9.03
C ILE A 725 21.40 -9.01 -7.74
N TYR A 726 21.47 -10.32 -7.51
CA TYR A 726 21.16 -10.95 -6.22
C TYR A 726 22.49 -11.35 -5.57
N ALA A 727 23.16 -10.37 -4.95
CA ALA A 727 24.50 -10.56 -4.40
C ALA A 727 24.53 -11.61 -3.28
N ASP A 728 23.48 -11.65 -2.47
CA ASP A 728 23.24 -12.64 -1.43
C ASP A 728 22.93 -14.04 -2.00
N TYR A 729 22.37 -14.14 -3.21
CA TYR A 729 22.16 -15.43 -3.88
C TYR A 729 23.40 -15.87 -4.69
N GLY A 730 24.40 -15.00 -4.83
CA GLY A 730 25.60 -15.27 -5.63
C GLY A 730 25.32 -15.34 -7.14
N ILE A 731 24.24 -14.72 -7.62
CA ILE A 731 23.86 -14.73 -9.04
C ILE A 731 23.52 -13.32 -9.54
N TYR A 732 23.54 -13.14 -10.85
CA TYR A 732 22.96 -11.97 -11.50
C TYR A 732 22.21 -12.38 -12.76
N PHE A 733 21.12 -11.69 -13.06
CA PHE A 733 20.33 -11.89 -14.28
C PHE A 733 20.70 -10.82 -15.29
N VAL A 734 21.07 -11.23 -16.50
CA VAL A 734 21.19 -10.32 -17.64
C VAL A 734 19.78 -9.93 -18.05
N SER A 735 19.41 -8.68 -17.79
CA SER A 735 18.07 -8.17 -18.11
C SER A 735 17.91 -7.99 -19.61
N GLN A 736 16.67 -8.09 -20.09
CA GLN A 736 16.28 -7.74 -21.46
C GLN A 736 14.91 -7.04 -21.42
N SER A 737 14.50 -6.47 -22.56
CA SER A 737 13.12 -6.05 -22.74
C SER A 737 12.18 -7.22 -22.47
N ASN A 738 10.99 -6.93 -21.92
CA ASN A 738 10.00 -7.93 -21.56
C ASN A 738 10.46 -8.91 -20.44
N SER A 739 11.23 -8.43 -19.47
CA SER A 739 11.57 -9.19 -18.26
C SER A 739 10.66 -8.81 -17.07
N LEU A 740 10.39 -9.78 -16.19
CA LEU A 740 9.62 -9.60 -14.95
C LEU A 740 10.24 -10.43 -13.83
N TRP A 741 10.34 -9.89 -12.63
CA TRP A 741 10.87 -10.61 -11.48
C TRP A 741 10.21 -10.19 -10.16
N SER A 742 10.27 -11.08 -9.17
CA SER A 742 9.92 -10.75 -7.79
C SER A 742 11.10 -10.11 -7.07
N VAL A 743 10.78 -9.23 -6.11
CA VAL A 743 11.74 -8.66 -5.18
C VAL A 743 11.18 -8.87 -3.78
N ILE A 744 12.01 -9.32 -2.84
CA ILE A 744 11.66 -9.51 -1.42
C ILE A 744 12.56 -8.65 -0.56
#